data_AF-A0A6G3SRE1-F1
#
_entry.id   AF-A0A6G3SRE1-F1
#
_cell.length_a   1.000
_cell.length_b   1.000
_cell.length_c   1.000
_cell.angle_alpha   90.00
_cell.angle_beta   90.00
_cell.angle_gamma   90.00
#
_symmetry.space_group_name_H-M   'P 1'
#
loop_
_entity.id
_entity.type
_entity.pdbx_description
1 polymer ?
#
loop_
_entity_poly.entity_id
_entity_poly.type
_entity_poly.pdbx_seq_one_letter_code
_entity_poly.pdbx_strand_id
1 'polypeptide(L)'
;TPPPEAVRATGRALFAADAHSGVDLDALLAAVHPDPGNPRPLVTVSVDLDRAALAGIDLPGLRAEAVAAGTESAPLELALMATQVQDGSLRLRLRYDADLFDAATAEGYLAEVDGQLDALSDAVADAVADAVAEGTAGAGGACGTATAEPATRTAPDTAALLREIWESVLGLRGFPDERNFFDLGGNSIAAIRLVNRVRDTLGVDYPLADFFADATLRAMTGQLAGGPETDGSETGGPETDGPETDGPETDGSETGGPETEAEAVVDRAPVSDQQARMIAGHHVVPDPAVWNVPTRIAFTGALDPAALRSAVSELVARHDGLRTRFAQEEAPDGPWWQEILAAEPVALPVEDLTGLPAGERRPRADALCRADAAAPFDLRRPLLPRTRLLRVEEDRWELMFVLHHICADGWSLSVVLAEIAALYTAAAAGVPHGLPDPAMQAPGYARWQREQRDPGVEAERAAFCARYLDGVPSAVPVPTDRPRPQKLSGHGDTVRGVATGAVRAAVEKLAADRHTTSFAVAAAALGVFLTRLSGEEDTLLSVPYANREGTASESLVAMTSTAVMIRVRLDSANLDETCAELAVRTGAGALGAMAHVLPTARIMRAMRESGAVSVPDRVPHVLAFQNSVDTDIEIPGLRVEVADLAPPLSRSELCFGLAPRRDPAKGYRTFLEFSTDLWDHTTAHDLLSSYTDVLAEFSARPDRPVRELLGERPSQGPPGHGSGGSAGDAIAGPDRPGGPSPSQSLPNTGKADAV
;
A
#
# COMPACT_ATOMS: atom_id res chain seq x y z
N THR A 1 42.97 -4.25 -21.24
CA THR A 1 42.20 -5.49 -21.06
C THR A 1 41.28 -5.64 -22.24
N PRO A 2 41.16 -6.83 -22.87
CA PRO A 2 40.17 -7.05 -23.92
C PRO A 2 38.77 -6.65 -23.44
N PRO A 3 37.92 -6.02 -24.27
CA PRO A 3 36.59 -5.56 -23.88
C PRO A 3 35.76 -6.59 -23.09
N PRO A 4 35.68 -7.88 -23.50
CA PRO A 4 34.87 -8.87 -22.78
C PRO A 4 35.42 -9.25 -21.40
N GLU A 5 36.73 -9.10 -21.20
CA GLU A 5 37.40 -9.37 -19.92
C GLU A 5 37.31 -8.15 -19.00
N ALA A 6 37.36 -6.94 -19.56
CA ALA A 6 37.11 -5.70 -18.82
C ALA A 6 35.67 -5.65 -18.30
N VAL A 7 34.67 -5.96 -19.13
CA VAL A 7 33.25 -6.03 -18.72
C VAL A 7 33.05 -7.06 -17.59
N ARG A 8 33.67 -8.23 -17.68
CA ARG A 8 33.60 -9.26 -16.62
C ARG A 8 34.30 -8.81 -15.33
N ALA A 9 35.42 -8.11 -15.42
CA ALA A 9 36.10 -7.56 -14.25
C ALA A 9 35.26 -6.47 -13.58
N THR A 10 34.66 -5.56 -14.35
CA THR A 10 33.73 -4.53 -13.86
C THR A 10 32.50 -5.16 -13.22
N GLY A 11 31.91 -6.20 -13.83
CA GLY A 11 30.78 -6.93 -13.23
C GLY A 11 31.14 -7.53 -11.87
N ARG A 12 32.30 -8.17 -11.74
CA ARG A 12 32.77 -8.68 -10.43
C ARG A 12 32.98 -7.56 -9.41
N ALA A 13 33.51 -6.42 -9.83
CA ALA A 13 33.71 -5.26 -8.97
C ALA A 13 32.37 -4.66 -8.51
N LEU A 14 31.36 -4.58 -9.39
CA LEU A 14 30.01 -4.12 -9.04
C LEU A 14 29.33 -5.05 -8.04
N PHE A 15 29.42 -6.37 -8.22
CA PHE A 15 28.88 -7.33 -7.24
C PHE A 15 29.60 -7.27 -5.90
N ALA A 16 30.91 -7.00 -5.89
CA ALA A 16 31.66 -6.78 -4.65
C ALA A 16 31.28 -5.45 -3.98
N ALA A 17 31.02 -4.39 -4.75
CA ALA A 17 30.58 -3.11 -4.23
C ALA A 17 29.15 -3.17 -3.65
N ASP A 18 28.24 -3.91 -4.29
CA ASP A 18 26.87 -4.15 -3.82
C ASP A 18 26.84 -4.82 -2.44
N ALA A 19 27.76 -5.76 -2.18
CA ALA A 19 27.95 -6.38 -0.87
C ALA A 19 28.37 -5.39 0.25
N HIS A 20 28.77 -4.17 -0.13
CA HIS A 20 29.16 -3.07 0.76
C HIS A 20 28.30 -1.80 0.55
N SER A 21 27.13 -1.92 -0.09
CA SER A 21 26.21 -0.82 -0.41
C SER A 21 25.66 -0.04 0.79
N GLY A 22 25.79 -0.59 2.01
CA GLY A 22 25.42 0.07 3.26
C GLY A 22 26.47 1.05 3.81
N VAL A 23 27.61 1.24 3.14
CA VAL A 23 28.64 2.21 3.56
C VAL A 23 28.26 3.60 3.08
N ASP A 24 28.18 4.55 4.02
CA ASP A 24 27.87 5.95 3.74
C ASP A 24 28.89 6.59 2.77
N LEU A 25 28.40 7.36 1.80
CA LEU A 25 29.23 7.95 0.75
C LEU A 25 30.25 8.94 1.34
N ASP A 26 29.88 9.73 2.35
CA ASP A 26 30.82 10.66 2.98
C ASP A 26 31.90 9.91 3.76
N ALA A 27 31.56 8.80 4.41
CA ALA A 27 32.54 7.92 5.04
C ALA A 27 33.51 7.28 4.02
N LEU A 28 33.01 6.89 2.84
CA LEU A 28 33.83 6.34 1.76
C LEU A 28 34.74 7.42 1.16
N LEU A 29 34.23 8.63 0.93
CA LEU A 29 35.01 9.78 0.47
C LEU A 29 36.09 10.18 1.49
N ALA A 30 35.79 10.15 2.78
CA ALA A 30 36.76 10.40 3.85
C ALA A 30 37.85 9.33 3.94
N ALA A 31 37.51 8.06 3.69
CA ALA A 31 38.47 6.95 3.67
C ALA A 31 39.40 6.99 2.45
N VAL A 32 38.88 7.42 1.30
CA VAL A 32 39.65 7.54 0.05
C VAL A 32 40.48 8.84 0.03
N HIS A 33 40.07 9.87 0.77
CA HIS A 33 40.73 11.18 0.79
C HIS A 33 40.88 11.76 2.22
N PRO A 34 41.85 11.28 3.02
CA PRO A 34 41.96 11.64 4.44
C PRO A 34 42.48 13.06 4.74
N ASP A 35 42.89 13.84 3.73
CA ASP A 35 43.46 15.19 3.92
C ASP A 35 42.53 16.30 3.37
N PRO A 36 41.89 17.13 4.23
CA PRO A 36 40.87 18.09 3.82
C PRO A 36 41.40 19.36 3.12
N GLY A 37 42.72 19.49 2.91
CA GLY A 37 43.36 20.68 2.34
C GLY A 37 43.62 20.67 0.82
N ASN A 38 43.34 19.57 0.12
CA ASN A 38 43.63 19.43 -1.32
C ASN A 38 42.33 19.55 -2.14
N PRO A 39 42.22 20.46 -3.13
CA PRO A 39 41.03 20.55 -3.97
C PRO A 39 40.80 19.23 -4.72
N ARG A 40 39.58 18.72 -4.58
CA ARG A 40 39.08 17.40 -4.99
C ARG A 40 39.57 16.96 -6.38
N PRO A 41 40.35 15.87 -6.51
CA PRO A 41 40.61 15.25 -7.81
C PRO A 41 39.56 14.19 -8.20
N LEU A 42 38.54 13.98 -7.37
CA LEU A 42 37.51 12.95 -7.57
C LEU A 42 36.24 13.60 -8.12
N VAL A 43 35.93 13.31 -9.37
CA VAL A 43 34.61 13.58 -9.96
C VAL A 43 33.69 12.44 -9.56
N THR A 44 32.61 12.75 -8.85
CA THR A 44 31.61 11.74 -8.49
C THR A 44 30.66 11.56 -9.68
N VAL A 45 30.68 10.37 -10.26
CA VAL A 45 29.87 10.00 -11.41
C VAL A 45 28.88 8.91 -11.01
N SER A 46 27.57 9.13 -11.20
CA SER A 46 26.61 8.04 -11.22
C SER A 46 26.38 7.53 -12.64
N VAL A 47 26.18 6.22 -12.78
CA VAL A 47 25.78 5.59 -14.04
C VAL A 47 24.55 4.73 -13.77
N ASP A 48 23.41 5.16 -14.30
CA ASP A 48 22.13 4.48 -14.14
C ASP A 48 21.70 3.86 -15.48
N LEU A 49 21.44 2.55 -15.49
CA LEU A 49 20.84 1.87 -16.64
C LEU A 49 19.38 1.54 -16.33
N ASP A 50 18.46 2.26 -16.96
CA ASP A 50 17.03 1.98 -16.85
C ASP A 50 16.58 1.09 -18.02
N ARG A 51 16.03 -0.08 -17.67
CA ARG A 51 15.43 -1.03 -18.61
C ARG A 51 13.92 -0.86 -18.76
N ALA A 52 13.31 0.03 -17.97
CA ALA A 52 11.95 0.47 -18.25
C ALA A 52 12.00 1.36 -19.49
N ALA A 53 11.69 0.78 -20.64
CA ALA A 53 11.46 1.58 -21.83
C ALA A 53 10.31 2.55 -21.49
N LEU A 54 10.62 3.84 -21.38
CA LEU A 54 9.66 4.88 -21.73
C LEU A 54 9.14 4.50 -23.12
N ALA A 55 7.91 4.00 -23.18
CA ALA A 55 7.29 3.63 -24.43
C ALA A 55 7.38 4.85 -25.36
N GLY A 56 8.19 4.73 -26.41
CA GLY A 56 8.05 5.58 -27.56
C GLY A 56 6.65 5.32 -28.09
N ILE A 57 5.81 6.34 -28.06
CA ILE A 57 4.47 6.26 -28.62
C ILE A 57 4.64 6.07 -30.14
N ASP A 58 4.37 4.86 -30.63
CA ASP A 58 4.37 4.56 -32.07
C ASP A 58 2.99 4.92 -32.65
N LEU A 59 2.92 6.06 -33.35
CA LEU A 59 1.70 6.55 -34.00
C LEU A 59 1.83 6.34 -35.51
N PRO A 60 0.90 5.62 -36.17
CA PRO A 60 0.96 5.42 -37.61
C PRO A 60 1.00 6.76 -38.36
N GLY A 61 2.13 7.07 -39.00
CA GLY A 61 2.32 8.26 -39.82
C GLY A 61 2.81 9.52 -39.09
N LEU A 62 3.12 9.45 -37.79
CA LEU A 62 3.68 10.57 -37.03
C LEU A 62 4.95 10.14 -36.29
N ARG A 63 6.02 10.93 -36.40
CA ARG A 63 7.25 10.74 -35.64
C ARG A 63 7.18 11.60 -34.37
N ALA A 64 7.06 10.98 -33.21
CA ALA A 64 7.14 11.67 -31.92
C ALA A 64 8.60 11.81 -31.48
N GLU A 65 9.05 13.03 -31.19
CA GLU A 65 10.34 13.29 -30.58
C GLU A 65 10.14 13.71 -29.11
N ALA A 66 10.89 13.09 -28.20
CA ALA A 66 10.86 13.45 -26.79
C ALA A 66 11.53 14.82 -26.61
N VAL A 67 10.77 15.83 -26.19
CA VAL A 67 11.32 17.12 -25.78
C VAL A 67 11.85 16.98 -24.36
N ALA A 68 13.16 17.12 -24.17
CA ALA A 68 13.79 17.05 -22.86
C ALA A 68 13.40 18.27 -22.02
N ALA A 69 12.48 18.11 -21.07
CA ALA A 69 12.32 19.05 -19.97
C ALA A 69 13.50 18.85 -19.01
N GLY A 70 14.46 19.77 -19.02
CA GLY A 70 15.58 19.77 -18.08
C GLY A 70 15.07 19.84 -16.64
N THR A 71 15.70 19.11 -15.74
CA THR A 71 15.54 19.30 -14.29
C THR A 71 16.65 20.24 -13.83
N GLU A 72 16.31 21.30 -13.09
CA GLU A 72 17.26 22.36 -12.67
C GLU A 72 18.23 21.95 -11.53
N SER A 73 18.39 20.66 -11.23
CA SER A 73 19.34 20.20 -10.21
C SER A 73 20.20 19.05 -10.69
N ALA A 74 21.49 19.04 -10.35
CA ALA A 74 22.38 17.90 -10.52
C ALA A 74 22.70 17.35 -9.11
N PRO A 75 22.35 16.10 -8.80
CA PRO A 75 22.60 15.53 -7.46
C PRO A 75 24.08 15.20 -7.22
N LEU A 76 24.88 15.11 -8.29
CA LEU A 76 26.32 14.84 -8.31
C LEU A 76 26.98 15.72 -9.39
N GLU A 77 28.31 15.79 -9.40
CA GLU A 77 29.09 16.58 -10.36
C GLU A 77 28.83 16.14 -11.81
N LEU A 78 28.72 14.82 -12.05
CA LEU A 78 28.22 14.23 -13.29
C LEU A 78 27.29 13.04 -12.99
N ALA A 79 26.22 12.89 -13.77
CA ALA A 79 25.33 11.73 -13.69
C ALA A 79 24.92 11.30 -15.10
N LEU A 80 25.41 10.14 -15.53
CA LEU A 80 25.08 9.53 -16.82
C LEU A 80 23.91 8.56 -16.64
N MET A 81 22.84 8.79 -17.38
CA MET A 81 21.69 7.90 -17.44
C MET A 81 21.61 7.30 -18.84
N ALA A 82 21.51 5.97 -18.91
CA ALA A 82 21.23 5.24 -20.13
C ALA A 82 19.85 4.60 -20.01
N THR A 83 18.98 4.83 -20.99
CA THR A 83 17.66 4.20 -21.05
C THR A 83 17.56 3.37 -22.32
N GLN A 84 17.18 2.11 -22.20
CA GLN A 84 16.92 1.29 -23.39
C GLN A 84 15.58 1.71 -24.03
N VAL A 85 15.61 2.05 -25.31
CA VAL A 85 14.42 2.33 -26.12
C VAL A 85 13.95 1.07 -26.84
N GLN A 86 12.70 1.08 -27.33
CA GLN A 86 12.00 -0.11 -27.84
C GLN A 86 12.71 -0.80 -29.02
N ASP A 87 13.48 -0.08 -29.82
CA ASP A 87 14.26 -0.64 -30.94
C ASP A 87 15.57 -1.31 -30.48
N GLY A 88 15.82 -1.34 -29.17
CA GLY A 88 17.01 -1.92 -28.55
C GLY A 88 18.18 -0.96 -28.43
N SER A 89 18.12 0.24 -29.00
CA SER A 89 19.16 1.27 -28.85
C SER A 89 19.14 1.88 -27.44
N LEU A 90 20.24 2.55 -27.08
CA LEU A 90 20.36 3.24 -25.80
C LEU A 90 20.22 4.74 -26.02
N ARG A 91 19.33 5.38 -25.25
CA ARG A 91 19.30 6.83 -25.12
C ARG A 91 20.19 7.22 -23.95
N LEU A 92 21.27 7.95 -24.22
CA LEU A 92 22.15 8.51 -23.20
C LEU A 92 21.69 9.92 -22.81
N ARG A 93 21.75 10.22 -21.52
CA ARG A 93 21.50 11.55 -20.95
C ARG A 93 22.55 11.83 -19.89
N LEU A 94 23.26 12.95 -20.01
CA LEU A 94 24.20 13.41 -18.99
C LEU A 94 23.60 14.61 -18.26
N ARG A 95 23.47 14.49 -16.94
CA ARG A 95 23.26 15.64 -16.03
C ARG A 95 24.61 16.03 -15.47
N TYR A 96 24.84 17.33 -15.33
CA TYR A 96 26.11 17.87 -14.86
C TYR A 96 25.86 19.09 -13.99
N ASP A 97 26.78 19.34 -13.06
CA ASP A 97 26.81 20.59 -12.31
C ASP A 97 27.25 21.73 -13.22
N ALA A 98 26.35 22.70 -13.43
CA ALA A 98 26.58 23.83 -14.33
C ALA A 98 27.61 24.84 -13.79
N ASP A 99 27.95 24.78 -12.50
CA ASP A 99 29.05 25.57 -11.92
C ASP A 99 30.43 24.96 -12.26
N LEU A 100 30.47 23.68 -12.65
CA LEU A 100 31.70 22.92 -12.94
C LEU A 100 31.89 22.61 -14.44
N PHE A 101 30.80 22.38 -15.18
CA PHE A 101 30.85 21.99 -16.59
C PHE A 101 29.91 22.86 -17.43
N ASP A 102 30.37 23.26 -18.61
CA ASP A 102 29.49 23.87 -19.61
C ASP A 102 28.84 22.81 -20.52
N ALA A 103 27.79 23.21 -21.23
CA ALA A 103 27.03 22.33 -22.11
C ALA A 103 27.90 21.71 -23.20
N ALA A 104 28.84 22.46 -23.77
CA ALA A 104 29.72 21.96 -24.84
C ALA A 104 30.66 20.86 -24.32
N THR A 105 31.15 21.00 -23.10
CA THR A 105 32.00 20.01 -22.43
C THR A 105 31.21 18.75 -22.11
N ALA A 106 30.00 18.90 -21.57
CA ALA A 106 29.11 17.77 -21.27
C ALA A 106 28.68 17.01 -22.55
N GLU A 107 28.38 17.72 -23.64
CA GLU A 107 28.11 17.13 -24.94
C GLU A 107 29.32 16.37 -25.49
N GLY A 108 30.54 16.91 -25.30
CA GLY A 108 31.78 16.22 -25.65
C GLY A 108 31.96 14.89 -24.91
N TYR A 109 31.68 14.85 -23.60
CA TYR A 109 31.72 13.61 -22.82
C TYR A 109 30.68 12.59 -23.27
N LEU A 110 29.46 13.04 -23.58
CA LEU A 110 28.42 12.17 -24.13
C LEU A 110 28.85 11.54 -25.46
N ALA A 111 29.42 12.33 -26.37
CA ALA A 111 29.89 11.85 -27.67
C ALA A 111 31.06 10.85 -27.53
N GLU A 112 31.95 11.06 -26.57
CA GLU A 112 33.05 10.13 -26.30
C GLU A 112 32.54 8.80 -25.71
N VAL A 113 31.59 8.85 -24.78
CA VAL A 113 30.95 7.64 -24.21
C VAL A 113 30.20 6.86 -25.29
N ASP A 114 29.45 7.54 -26.15
CA ASP A 114 28.73 6.94 -27.28
C ASP A 114 29.69 6.19 -28.22
N GLY A 115 30.78 6.85 -28.66
CA GLY A 115 31.79 6.22 -29.51
C GLY A 115 32.54 5.06 -28.84
N GLN A 116 32.74 5.10 -27.51
CA GLN A 116 33.31 3.98 -26.76
C GLN A 116 32.35 2.80 -26.65
N LEU A 117 31.05 3.05 -26.46
CA LEU A 117 30.02 2.01 -26.41
C LEU A 117 29.88 1.30 -27.76
N ASP A 118 29.90 2.05 -28.86
CA ASP A 118 29.91 1.49 -30.21
C ASP A 118 31.15 0.60 -30.44
N ALA A 119 32.34 1.10 -30.13
CA ALA A 119 33.58 0.33 -30.28
C ALA A 119 33.61 -0.94 -29.40
N LEU A 120 33.03 -0.90 -28.20
CA LEU A 120 32.89 -2.05 -27.31
C LEU A 120 31.87 -3.06 -27.86
N SER A 121 30.75 -2.58 -28.41
CA SER A 121 29.72 -3.40 -29.03
C SER A 121 30.28 -4.15 -30.25
N ASP A 122 30.99 -3.45 -31.14
CA ASP A 122 31.64 -4.04 -32.31
C ASP A 122 32.68 -5.09 -31.91
N ALA A 123 33.54 -4.78 -30.93
CA ALA A 123 34.55 -5.73 -30.46
C ALA A 123 33.96 -6.98 -29.78
N VAL A 124 32.81 -6.86 -29.12
CA VAL A 124 32.08 -8.01 -28.56
C VAL A 124 31.39 -8.81 -29.67
N ALA A 125 30.80 -8.14 -30.66
CA ALA A 125 30.20 -8.79 -31.83
C ALA A 125 31.25 -9.57 -32.64
N ASP A 126 32.42 -8.98 -32.89
CA ASP A 126 33.55 -9.63 -33.56
C ASP A 126 34.06 -10.83 -32.75
N ALA A 127 34.20 -10.71 -31.43
CA ALA A 127 34.61 -11.84 -30.58
C ALA A 127 33.58 -12.99 -30.55
N VAL A 128 32.28 -12.67 -30.62
CA VAL A 128 31.20 -13.67 -30.74
C VAL A 128 31.20 -14.30 -32.14
N ALA A 129 31.43 -13.51 -33.19
CA ALA A 129 31.54 -14.01 -34.57
C ALA A 129 32.76 -14.92 -34.75
N ASP A 130 33.91 -14.55 -34.19
CA ASP A 130 35.14 -15.37 -34.18
C ASP A 130 34.94 -16.67 -33.40
N ALA A 131 34.26 -16.62 -32.23
CA ALA A 131 33.94 -17.83 -31.47
C ALA A 131 32.97 -18.77 -32.20
N VAL A 132 32.03 -18.22 -32.99
CA VAL A 132 31.11 -19.00 -33.84
C VAL A 132 31.83 -19.55 -35.08
N ALA A 133 32.79 -18.82 -35.64
CA ALA A 133 33.63 -19.28 -36.75
C ALA A 133 34.60 -20.40 -36.31
N GLU A 134 35.21 -20.28 -35.12
CA GLU A 134 36.04 -21.34 -34.53
C GLU A 134 35.21 -22.58 -34.14
N GLY A 135 33.96 -22.38 -33.67
CA GLY A 135 33.02 -23.46 -33.37
C GLY A 135 32.51 -24.22 -34.61
N THR A 136 32.44 -23.58 -35.78
CA THR A 136 31.99 -24.20 -37.03
C THR A 136 33.12 -24.87 -37.82
N ALA A 137 34.37 -24.50 -37.59
CA ALA A 137 35.54 -25.19 -38.17
C ALA A 137 35.88 -26.54 -37.48
N GLY A 138 35.34 -26.80 -36.28
CA GLY A 138 35.57 -28.04 -35.53
C GLY A 138 34.61 -29.20 -35.85
N ALA A 139 33.55 -28.97 -36.63
CA ALA A 139 32.51 -29.97 -36.92
C ALA A 139 32.65 -30.57 -38.32
N GLY A 140 33.81 -31.16 -38.63
CA GLY A 140 34.08 -31.87 -39.87
C GLY A 140 34.64 -33.26 -39.63
N GLY A 141 33.80 -34.22 -39.21
CA GLY A 141 34.25 -35.60 -39.06
C GLY A 141 33.18 -36.60 -38.59
N ALA A 142 32.83 -37.50 -39.51
CA ALA A 142 32.11 -38.78 -39.32
C ALA A 142 30.58 -38.73 -39.15
N CYS A 143 29.91 -38.88 -40.30
CA CYS A 143 28.53 -39.36 -40.43
C CYS A 143 28.43 -40.84 -40.02
N GLY A 144 27.52 -41.15 -39.10
CA GLY A 144 27.09 -42.51 -38.75
C GLY A 144 25.59 -42.49 -38.43
N THR A 145 24.81 -43.08 -39.33
CA THR A 145 23.34 -43.15 -39.32
C THR A 145 22.80 -43.95 -38.14
N ALA A 146 21.86 -43.38 -37.38
CA ALA A 146 20.87 -44.17 -36.62
C ALA A 146 19.55 -43.38 -36.45
N THR A 147 18.50 -44.04 -36.92
CA THR A 147 17.05 -43.81 -36.85
C THR A 147 16.49 -42.93 -35.72
N ALA A 148 15.59 -42.03 -36.11
CA ALA A 148 14.76 -41.21 -35.24
C ALA A 148 13.69 -42.03 -34.51
N GLU A 149 13.62 -41.85 -33.18
CA GLU A 149 12.43 -42.09 -32.37
C GLU A 149 11.80 -40.74 -31.97
N PRO A 150 10.46 -40.64 -31.88
CA PRO A 150 9.78 -39.38 -31.64
C PRO A 150 9.94 -38.94 -30.19
N ALA A 151 10.36 -37.68 -30.00
CA ALA A 151 10.42 -37.04 -28.70
C ALA A 151 9.03 -36.95 -28.08
N THR A 152 8.85 -37.64 -26.95
CA THR A 152 7.76 -37.44 -26.01
C THR A 152 7.86 -36.03 -25.42
N ARG A 153 6.78 -35.26 -25.53
CA ARG A 153 6.65 -33.92 -24.96
C ARG A 153 6.49 -34.06 -23.44
N THR A 154 7.58 -33.90 -22.69
CA THR A 154 7.55 -33.81 -21.22
C THR A 154 6.77 -32.57 -20.76
N ALA A 155 6.02 -32.70 -19.66
CA ALA A 155 5.32 -31.60 -18.99
C ALA A 155 6.28 -30.46 -18.63
N PRO A 156 5.83 -29.19 -18.55
CA PRO A 156 6.69 -28.08 -18.16
C PRO A 156 7.28 -28.34 -16.76
N ASP A 157 8.56 -28.01 -16.59
CA ASP A 157 9.26 -28.11 -15.31
C ASP A 157 8.62 -27.13 -14.31
N THR A 158 7.97 -27.64 -13.27
CA THR A 158 7.34 -26.86 -12.20
C THR A 158 8.30 -25.81 -11.63
N ALA A 159 9.60 -26.11 -11.54
CA ALA A 159 10.62 -25.17 -11.08
C ALA A 159 10.76 -23.96 -12.02
N ALA A 160 10.70 -24.19 -13.33
CA ALA A 160 10.81 -23.13 -14.34
C ALA A 160 9.58 -22.21 -14.34
N LEU A 161 8.38 -22.78 -14.19
CA LEU A 161 7.14 -22.00 -14.07
C LEU A 161 7.12 -21.18 -12.77
N LEU A 162 7.48 -21.77 -11.63
CA LEU A 162 7.57 -21.05 -10.37
C LEU A 162 8.60 -19.91 -10.45
N ARG A 163 9.75 -20.15 -11.10
CA ARG A 163 10.75 -19.11 -11.33
C ARG A 163 10.17 -17.93 -12.11
N GLU A 164 9.50 -18.19 -13.22
CA GLU A 164 8.89 -17.13 -14.06
C GLU A 164 7.89 -16.29 -13.25
N ILE A 165 7.09 -16.95 -12.40
CA ILE A 165 6.15 -16.28 -11.51
C ILE A 165 6.87 -15.40 -10.49
N TRP A 166 7.92 -15.90 -9.84
CA TRP A 166 8.75 -15.13 -8.90
C TRP A 166 9.42 -13.93 -9.58
N GLU A 167 10.01 -14.13 -10.75
CA GLU A 167 10.65 -13.07 -11.54
C GLU A 167 9.65 -11.98 -11.92
N SER A 168 8.44 -12.37 -12.35
CA SER A 168 7.36 -11.44 -12.67
C SER A 168 6.86 -10.64 -11.47
N VAL A 169 6.79 -11.26 -10.29
CA VAL A 169 6.26 -10.61 -9.08
C VAL A 169 7.29 -9.69 -8.44
N LEU A 170 8.56 -10.08 -8.44
CA LEU A 170 9.65 -9.32 -7.84
C LEU A 170 10.26 -8.29 -8.80
N GLY A 171 10.01 -8.42 -10.10
CA GLY A 171 10.67 -7.58 -11.12
C GLY A 171 12.17 -7.85 -11.25
N LEU A 172 12.63 -9.06 -10.89
CA LEU A 172 14.04 -9.49 -10.90
C LEU A 172 14.23 -10.66 -11.85
N ARG A 173 15.46 -10.91 -12.33
CA ARG A 173 15.81 -12.09 -13.15
C ARG A 173 17.04 -12.80 -12.61
N GLY A 174 17.06 -14.12 -12.70
CA GLY A 174 18.27 -14.94 -12.50
C GLY A 174 18.80 -14.98 -11.05
N PHE A 175 17.91 -15.09 -10.06
CA PHE A 175 18.30 -15.28 -8.65
C PHE A 175 18.50 -16.78 -8.29
N PRO A 176 19.36 -17.12 -7.31
CA PRO A 176 19.53 -18.51 -6.85
C PRO A 176 18.26 -19.11 -6.25
N ASP A 177 17.99 -20.39 -6.47
CA ASP A 177 16.77 -21.08 -5.98
C ASP A 177 16.69 -21.15 -4.45
N GLU A 178 17.84 -21.08 -3.81
CA GLU A 178 18.01 -21.06 -2.36
C GLU A 178 17.80 -19.69 -1.74
N ARG A 179 17.76 -18.63 -2.56
CA ARG A 179 17.67 -17.28 -2.03
C ARG A 179 16.26 -17.03 -1.52
N ASN A 180 16.17 -16.52 -0.30
CA ASN A 180 14.89 -16.26 0.32
C ASN A 180 14.17 -15.12 -0.41
N PHE A 181 12.85 -15.23 -0.57
CA PHE A 181 11.99 -14.24 -1.22
C PHE A 181 12.14 -12.83 -0.62
N PHE A 182 12.30 -12.73 0.70
CA PHE A 182 12.44 -11.44 1.38
C PHE A 182 13.82 -10.81 1.13
N ASP A 183 14.85 -11.64 0.93
CA ASP A 183 16.20 -11.16 0.55
C ASP A 183 16.24 -10.62 -0.88
N LEU A 184 15.22 -10.94 -1.69
CA LEU A 184 15.02 -10.45 -3.06
C LEU A 184 14.13 -9.20 -3.10
N GLY A 185 13.80 -8.60 -1.95
CA GLY A 185 12.93 -7.42 -1.87
C GLY A 185 11.43 -7.74 -1.87
N GLY A 186 11.07 -9.01 -1.70
CA GLY A 186 9.68 -9.43 -1.54
C GLY A 186 9.04 -8.86 -0.26
N ASN A 187 7.73 -8.60 -0.30
CA ASN A 187 6.93 -8.18 0.85
C ASN A 187 5.60 -8.95 0.89
N SER A 188 4.73 -8.69 1.88
CA SER A 188 3.46 -9.43 2.03
C SER A 188 2.52 -9.29 0.83
N ILE A 189 2.51 -8.14 0.13
CA ILE A 189 1.72 -7.96 -1.10
C ILE A 189 2.31 -8.82 -2.22
N ALA A 190 3.63 -8.76 -2.41
CA ALA A 190 4.31 -9.56 -3.41
C ALA A 190 4.10 -11.07 -3.14
N ALA A 191 4.17 -11.51 -1.88
CA ALA A 191 3.88 -12.89 -1.49
C ALA A 191 2.45 -13.31 -1.84
N ILE A 192 1.45 -12.44 -1.59
CA ILE A 192 0.05 -12.70 -1.98
C ILE A 192 -0.07 -12.81 -3.51
N ARG A 193 0.52 -11.87 -4.27
CA ARG A 193 0.53 -11.92 -5.75
C ARG A 193 1.17 -13.19 -6.27
N LEU A 194 2.28 -13.59 -5.66
CA LEU A 194 3.01 -14.80 -5.99
C LEU A 194 2.13 -16.04 -5.80
N VAL A 195 1.57 -16.23 -4.61
CA VAL A 195 0.72 -17.38 -4.30
C VAL A 195 -0.52 -17.41 -5.19
N ASN A 196 -1.14 -16.25 -5.44
CA ASN A 196 -2.27 -16.14 -6.37
C ASN A 196 -1.88 -16.56 -7.79
N ARG A 197 -0.72 -16.11 -8.28
CA ARG A 197 -0.24 -16.45 -9.62
C ARG A 197 0.15 -17.93 -9.73
N VAL A 198 0.66 -18.52 -8.66
CA VAL A 198 0.94 -19.96 -8.55
C VAL A 198 -0.35 -20.77 -8.62
N ARG A 199 -1.38 -20.40 -7.84
CA ARG A 199 -2.71 -21.00 -7.92
C ARG A 199 -3.27 -20.96 -9.33
N ASP A 200 -3.21 -19.80 -9.99
CA ASP A 200 -3.81 -19.63 -11.31
C ASP A 200 -3.01 -20.33 -12.42
N THR A 201 -1.69 -20.42 -12.29
CA THR A 201 -0.80 -21.01 -13.32
C THR A 201 -0.69 -22.53 -13.18
N LEU A 202 -0.65 -23.04 -11.94
CA LEU A 202 -0.44 -24.46 -11.65
C LEU A 202 -1.71 -25.19 -11.22
N GLY A 203 -2.79 -24.48 -10.91
CA GLY A 203 -4.04 -25.08 -10.41
C GLY A 203 -3.93 -25.66 -8.99
N VAL A 204 -2.88 -25.29 -8.25
CA VAL A 204 -2.61 -25.80 -6.90
C VAL A 204 -2.79 -24.69 -5.88
N ASP A 205 -3.61 -24.95 -4.86
CA ASP A 205 -3.67 -24.10 -3.67
C ASP A 205 -2.38 -24.24 -2.87
N TYR A 206 -1.62 -23.15 -2.78
CA TYR A 206 -0.42 -23.10 -1.97
C TYR A 206 -0.67 -22.16 -0.78
N PRO A 207 -0.81 -22.68 0.45
CA PRO A 207 -1.12 -21.84 1.61
C PRO A 207 -0.06 -20.77 1.82
N LEU A 208 -0.49 -19.52 2.06
CA LEU A 208 0.44 -18.43 2.38
C LEU A 208 1.29 -18.77 3.61
N ALA A 209 0.72 -19.54 4.56
CA ALA A 209 1.46 -20.04 5.72
C ALA A 209 2.69 -20.88 5.34
N ASP A 210 2.54 -21.77 4.36
CA ASP A 210 3.61 -22.66 3.89
C ASP A 210 4.67 -21.87 3.12
N PHE A 211 4.25 -20.84 2.38
CA PHE A 211 5.17 -19.91 1.71
C PHE A 211 6.13 -19.24 2.68
N PHE A 212 5.59 -18.69 3.76
CA PHE A 212 6.39 -17.97 4.75
C PHE A 212 7.24 -18.92 5.63
N ALA A 213 6.88 -20.19 5.73
CA ALA A 213 7.65 -21.18 6.49
C ALA A 213 9.01 -21.49 5.86
N ASP A 214 9.08 -21.55 4.53
CA ASP A 214 10.33 -21.67 3.76
C ASP A 214 10.17 -20.94 2.43
N ALA A 215 10.37 -19.62 2.46
CA ALA A 215 10.17 -18.73 1.32
C ALA A 215 11.34 -18.81 0.32
N THR A 216 11.67 -20.01 -0.15
CA THR A 216 12.67 -20.24 -1.20
C THR A 216 12.02 -20.92 -2.41
N LEU A 217 12.47 -20.58 -3.61
CA LEU A 217 11.98 -21.20 -4.84
C LEU A 217 12.22 -22.71 -4.82
N ARG A 218 13.35 -23.17 -4.26
CA ARG A 218 13.65 -24.58 -4.05
C ARG A 218 12.64 -25.28 -3.12
N ALA A 219 12.34 -24.70 -1.96
CA ALA A 219 11.41 -25.31 -1.02
C ALA A 219 9.99 -25.37 -1.57
N MET A 220 9.55 -24.28 -2.20
CA MET A 220 8.26 -24.20 -2.89
C MET A 220 8.16 -25.24 -4.00
N THR A 221 9.21 -25.41 -4.81
CA THR A 221 9.30 -26.47 -5.83
C THR A 221 9.23 -27.86 -5.20
N GLY A 222 9.95 -28.09 -4.09
CA GLY A 222 9.97 -29.38 -3.39
C GLY A 222 8.63 -29.74 -2.75
N GLN A 223 7.92 -28.77 -2.17
CA GLN A 223 6.59 -28.95 -1.59
C GLN A 223 5.54 -29.24 -2.66
N LEU A 224 5.62 -28.56 -3.81
CA LEU A 224 4.71 -28.77 -4.94
C LEU A 224 5.04 -30.05 -5.74
N ALA A 225 6.30 -30.50 -5.73
CA ALA A 225 6.71 -31.77 -6.31
C ALA A 225 6.42 -32.99 -5.39
N GLY A 226 6.11 -32.75 -4.10
CA GLY A 226 5.89 -33.76 -3.07
C GLY A 226 4.45 -33.98 -2.62
N GLY A 227 3.46 -33.36 -3.27
CA GLY A 227 2.04 -33.54 -2.96
C GLY A 227 1.52 -34.94 -3.33
N PRO A 228 0.51 -35.49 -2.61
CA PRO A 228 -0.05 -36.79 -2.96
C PRO A 228 -0.70 -36.74 -4.35
N GLU A 229 -0.51 -37.82 -5.10
CA GLU A 229 -1.22 -38.09 -6.35
C GLU A 229 -2.73 -37.81 -6.15
N THR A 230 -3.27 -36.92 -6.98
CA THR A 230 -4.72 -36.71 -7.07
C THR A 230 -5.38 -38.04 -7.41
N ASP A 231 -6.11 -38.59 -6.44
CA ASP A 231 -6.91 -39.80 -6.59
C ASP A 231 -7.93 -39.55 -7.71
N GLY A 232 -7.73 -40.22 -8.84
CA GLY A 232 -8.66 -40.20 -9.94
C GLY A 232 -9.92 -40.98 -9.55
N SER A 233 -11.01 -40.27 -9.27
CA SER A 233 -12.34 -40.87 -9.29
C SER A 233 -13.13 -40.34 -10.48
N GLU A 234 -13.26 -41.22 -11.47
CA GLU A 234 -14.19 -41.15 -12.58
C GLU A 234 -15.60 -40.74 -12.12
N THR A 235 -16.26 -39.86 -12.86
CA THR A 235 -17.70 -40.01 -13.13
C THR A 235 -18.02 -39.48 -14.53
N GLY A 236 -18.71 -40.34 -15.29
CA GLY A 236 -18.90 -40.29 -16.73
C GLY A 236 -19.67 -39.08 -17.27
N GLY A 237 -19.37 -38.77 -18.53
CA GLY A 237 -20.30 -38.05 -19.40
C GLY A 237 -21.56 -38.87 -19.68
N PRO A 238 -22.62 -38.21 -20.18
CA PRO A 238 -23.08 -38.60 -21.50
C PRO A 238 -23.46 -37.43 -22.41
N GLU A 239 -23.55 -37.80 -23.69
CA GLU A 239 -23.86 -37.02 -24.88
C GLU A 239 -25.35 -36.58 -24.97
N THR A 240 -25.54 -35.50 -25.73
CA THR A 240 -26.67 -35.05 -26.57
C THR A 240 -28.08 -35.67 -26.43
N ASP A 241 -29.09 -34.80 -26.31
CA ASP A 241 -30.23 -34.73 -27.26
C ASP A 241 -31.06 -33.44 -27.06
N GLY A 242 -31.52 -32.83 -28.17
CA GLY A 242 -32.48 -31.71 -28.18
C GLY A 242 -33.90 -32.15 -27.78
N PRO A 243 -34.89 -31.22 -27.63
CA PRO A 243 -35.53 -30.66 -28.82
C PRO A 243 -36.04 -29.19 -28.70
N GLU A 244 -36.60 -28.74 -29.82
CA GLU A 244 -37.17 -27.44 -30.18
C GLU A 244 -38.50 -27.06 -29.45
N THR A 245 -38.72 -25.73 -29.38
CA THR A 245 -39.97 -24.92 -29.47
C THR A 245 -41.30 -25.41 -28.85
N ASP A 246 -41.91 -24.55 -28.01
CA ASP A 246 -43.18 -23.87 -28.35
C ASP A 246 -43.52 -22.74 -27.36
N GLY A 247 -44.02 -21.61 -27.88
CA GLY A 247 -44.60 -20.50 -27.10
C GLY A 247 -45.98 -20.85 -26.51
N PRO A 248 -46.61 -19.94 -25.75
CA PRO A 248 -47.31 -18.85 -26.43
C PRO A 248 -47.28 -17.47 -25.73
N GLU A 249 -47.59 -16.45 -26.54
CA GLU A 249 -47.92 -15.06 -26.21
C GLU A 249 -49.23 -14.96 -25.40
N THR A 250 -49.31 -14.09 -24.38
CA THR A 250 -50.10 -12.84 -24.23
C THR A 250 -50.58 -12.82 -22.76
N ASP A 251 -50.82 -11.73 -22.04
CA ASP A 251 -51.44 -10.45 -22.36
C ASP A 251 -51.05 -9.42 -21.26
N GLY A 252 -51.09 -8.14 -21.60
CA GLY A 252 -50.61 -7.04 -20.77
C GLY A 252 -51.54 -6.63 -19.63
N SER A 253 -50.94 -5.94 -18.66
CA SER A 253 -51.60 -4.78 -18.06
C SER A 253 -50.54 -3.83 -17.52
N GLU A 254 -50.27 -2.79 -18.28
CA GLU A 254 -49.61 -1.57 -17.81
C GLU A 254 -50.54 -0.89 -16.79
N THR A 255 -50.00 -0.56 -15.62
CA THR A 255 -50.55 0.51 -14.79
C THR A 255 -49.43 1.47 -14.43
N GLY A 256 -49.33 2.54 -15.22
CA GLY A 256 -48.40 3.63 -15.03
C GLY A 256 -48.67 4.38 -13.72
N GLY A 257 -47.67 4.39 -12.84
CA GLY A 257 -47.41 5.48 -11.90
C GLY A 257 -46.37 6.42 -12.50
N PRO A 258 -46.20 7.65 -12.00
CA PRO A 258 -45.36 8.65 -12.64
C PRO A 258 -43.90 8.19 -12.62
N GLU A 259 -43.40 7.81 -13.79
CA GLU A 259 -41.99 7.53 -14.05
C GLU A 259 -41.21 8.83 -13.81
N THR A 260 -40.60 8.91 -12.64
CA THR A 260 -39.35 9.66 -12.49
C THR A 260 -38.32 8.81 -13.20
N GLU A 261 -37.64 9.36 -14.23
CA GLU A 261 -36.63 8.66 -15.04
C GLU A 261 -35.73 7.81 -14.15
N ALA A 262 -36.02 6.51 -14.07
CA ALA A 262 -35.33 5.60 -13.18
C ALA A 262 -33.98 5.30 -13.84
N GLU A 263 -32.90 5.78 -13.23
CA GLU A 263 -31.53 5.43 -13.59
C GLU A 263 -31.45 3.92 -13.88
N ALA A 264 -31.06 3.55 -15.11
CA ALA A 264 -31.14 2.17 -15.58
C ALA A 264 -30.18 1.27 -14.80
N VAL A 265 -30.72 0.41 -13.93
CA VAL A 265 -29.96 -0.61 -13.20
C VAL A 265 -29.54 -1.71 -14.20
N VAL A 266 -28.24 -1.93 -14.38
CA VAL A 266 -27.66 -2.90 -15.32
C VAL A 266 -27.28 -4.23 -14.67
N ASP A 267 -27.00 -4.22 -13.36
CA ASP A 267 -26.79 -5.44 -12.58
C ASP A 267 -27.27 -5.24 -11.14
N ARG A 268 -27.69 -6.34 -10.50
CA ARG A 268 -28.06 -6.39 -9.09
C ARG A 268 -27.38 -7.60 -8.45
N ALA A 269 -26.64 -7.34 -7.38
CA ALA A 269 -25.93 -8.36 -6.65
C ALA A 269 -26.11 -8.17 -5.14
N PRO A 270 -25.97 -9.24 -4.36
CA PRO A 270 -25.90 -9.08 -2.92
C PRO A 270 -24.72 -8.20 -2.51
N VAL A 271 -24.80 -7.59 -1.33
CA VAL A 271 -23.62 -6.98 -0.70
C VAL A 271 -22.65 -8.07 -0.21
N SER A 272 -21.35 -7.78 -0.29
CA SER A 272 -20.29 -8.54 0.38
C SER A 272 -20.34 -8.38 1.91
N ASP A 273 -19.68 -9.27 2.65
CA ASP A 273 -19.54 -9.18 4.11
C ASP A 273 -18.93 -7.83 4.55
N GLN A 274 -17.97 -7.31 3.78
CA GLN A 274 -17.32 -6.03 3.99
C GLN A 274 -18.31 -4.86 3.80
N GLN A 275 -19.04 -4.84 2.68
CA GLN A 275 -20.05 -3.82 2.42
C GLN A 275 -21.17 -3.86 3.47
N ALA A 276 -21.64 -5.04 3.87
CA ALA A 276 -22.64 -5.20 4.92
C ALA A 276 -22.19 -4.58 6.26
N ARG A 277 -20.93 -4.84 6.67
CA ARG A 277 -20.33 -4.21 7.85
C ARG A 277 -20.29 -2.69 7.71
N MET A 278 -19.91 -2.17 6.55
CA MET A 278 -19.82 -0.74 6.32
C MET A 278 -21.18 -0.06 6.33
N ILE A 279 -22.21 -0.67 5.74
CA ILE A 279 -23.60 -0.17 5.78
C ILE A 279 -24.06 -0.08 7.23
N ALA A 280 -23.83 -1.12 8.04
CA ALA A 280 -24.17 -1.08 9.46
C ALA A 280 -23.40 0.03 10.21
N GLY A 281 -22.11 0.20 9.91
CA GLY A 281 -21.29 1.27 10.49
C GLY A 281 -21.75 2.68 10.09
N HIS A 282 -22.08 2.89 8.82
CA HIS A 282 -22.49 4.17 8.25
C HIS A 282 -23.75 4.73 8.93
N HIS A 283 -24.70 3.88 9.33
CA HIS A 283 -25.93 4.31 9.99
C HIS A 283 -25.78 4.56 11.52
N VAL A 284 -24.68 4.13 12.14
CA VAL A 284 -24.49 4.20 13.61
C VAL A 284 -23.52 5.31 14.04
N VAL A 285 -22.61 5.72 13.15
CA VAL A 285 -21.67 6.82 13.40
C VAL A 285 -22.40 8.17 13.44
N PRO A 286 -22.00 9.12 14.32
CA PRO A 286 -22.60 10.44 14.36
C PRO A 286 -22.44 11.24 13.06
N ASP A 287 -21.26 11.13 12.43
CA ASP A 287 -20.96 11.74 11.14
C ASP A 287 -20.54 10.66 10.12
N PRO A 288 -21.38 10.36 9.12
CA PRO A 288 -21.06 9.37 8.08
C PRO A 288 -19.89 9.76 7.18
N ALA A 289 -19.49 11.05 7.13
CA ALA A 289 -18.34 11.50 6.34
C ALA A 289 -17.00 10.88 6.81
N VAL A 290 -16.98 10.24 7.99
CA VAL A 290 -15.83 9.45 8.46
C VAL A 290 -15.48 8.27 7.53
N TRP A 291 -16.42 7.88 6.65
CA TRP A 291 -16.23 6.86 5.63
C TRP A 291 -15.83 7.42 4.26
N ASN A 292 -15.60 8.73 4.15
CA ASN A 292 -15.08 9.34 2.93
C ASN A 292 -13.59 9.07 2.79
N VAL A 293 -13.14 8.91 1.54
CA VAL A 293 -11.72 8.76 1.16
C VAL A 293 -11.36 9.95 0.26
N PRO A 294 -11.08 11.13 0.85
CA PRO A 294 -10.70 12.33 0.12
C PRO A 294 -9.24 12.27 -0.36
N THR A 295 -9.04 12.44 -1.65
CA THR A 295 -7.72 12.51 -2.28
C THR A 295 -7.56 13.86 -2.98
N ARG A 296 -6.48 14.58 -2.69
CA ARG A 296 -6.10 15.81 -3.41
C ARG A 296 -4.88 15.54 -4.24
N ILE A 297 -4.97 15.80 -5.54
CA ILE A 297 -3.87 15.59 -6.49
C ILE A 297 -3.47 16.95 -7.05
N ALA A 298 -2.25 17.37 -6.78
CA ALA A 298 -1.68 18.58 -7.35
C ALA A 298 -0.92 18.25 -8.64
N PHE A 299 -1.17 19.03 -9.69
CA PHE A 299 -0.48 18.94 -10.98
C PHE A 299 0.23 20.26 -11.24
N THR A 300 1.50 20.18 -11.64
CA THR A 300 2.26 21.33 -12.13
C THR A 300 2.66 21.07 -13.59
N GLY A 301 2.26 21.96 -14.49
CA GLY A 301 2.46 21.87 -15.93
C GLY A 301 1.20 22.18 -16.76
N ALA A 302 1.27 21.89 -18.06
CA ALA A 302 0.20 22.17 -19.01
C ALA A 302 -0.90 21.09 -18.97
N LEU A 303 -1.70 21.09 -17.90
CA LEU A 303 -2.81 20.16 -17.73
C LEU A 303 -3.97 20.50 -18.68
N ASP A 304 -4.42 19.52 -19.48
CA ASP A 304 -5.69 19.56 -20.22
C ASP A 304 -6.90 19.13 -19.35
N PRO A 305 -7.83 20.04 -18.99
CA PRO A 305 -9.02 19.70 -18.21
C PRO A 305 -10.02 18.78 -18.94
N ALA A 306 -10.04 18.80 -20.28
CA ALA A 306 -10.94 17.96 -21.08
C ALA A 306 -10.45 16.50 -21.08
N ALA A 307 -9.15 16.28 -21.26
CA ALA A 307 -8.54 14.97 -21.12
C ALA A 307 -8.78 14.38 -19.72
N LEU A 308 -8.64 15.19 -18.65
CA LEU A 308 -8.89 14.73 -17.27
C LEU A 308 -10.35 14.35 -17.04
N ARG A 309 -11.30 15.12 -17.55
CA ARG A 309 -12.73 14.78 -17.49
C ARG A 309 -13.04 13.48 -18.23
N SER A 310 -12.43 13.28 -19.41
CA SER A 310 -12.55 12.03 -20.16
C SER A 310 -12.00 10.85 -19.35
N ALA A 311 -10.82 11.01 -18.74
CA ALA A 311 -10.18 9.99 -17.92
C ALA A 311 -11.03 9.58 -16.71
N VAL A 312 -11.58 10.55 -15.98
CA VAL A 312 -12.46 10.27 -14.83
C VAL A 312 -13.77 9.59 -15.27
N SER A 313 -14.35 10.00 -16.41
CA SER A 313 -15.58 9.38 -16.92
C SER A 313 -15.35 7.93 -17.35
N GLU A 314 -14.23 7.66 -18.03
CA GLU A 314 -13.84 6.31 -18.44
C GLU A 314 -13.53 5.41 -17.23
N LEU A 315 -12.87 5.94 -16.20
CA LEU A 315 -12.62 5.22 -14.95
C LEU A 315 -13.94 4.76 -14.30
N VAL A 316 -14.92 5.66 -14.19
CA VAL A 316 -16.24 5.33 -13.59
C VAL A 316 -17.01 4.35 -14.47
N ALA A 317 -16.88 4.42 -15.79
CA ALA A 317 -17.46 3.44 -16.70
C ALA A 317 -16.86 2.04 -16.50
N ARG A 318 -15.52 1.94 -16.38
CA ARG A 318 -14.76 0.69 -16.19
C ARG A 318 -15.04 -0.04 -14.88
N HIS A 319 -15.37 0.66 -13.80
CA HIS A 319 -15.48 0.07 -12.47
C HIS A 319 -16.89 0.17 -11.91
N ASP A 320 -17.61 -0.97 -11.88
CA ASP A 320 -18.99 -1.06 -11.39
C ASP A 320 -19.14 -0.47 -9.97
N GLY A 321 -18.13 -0.70 -9.11
CA GLY A 321 -18.09 -0.21 -7.74
C GLY A 321 -18.21 1.31 -7.62
N LEU A 322 -17.79 2.08 -8.63
CA LEU A 322 -17.83 3.55 -8.65
C LEU A 322 -19.18 4.12 -9.14
N ARG A 323 -20.10 3.27 -9.58
CA ARG A 323 -21.46 3.64 -10.03
C ARG A 323 -22.54 2.75 -9.41
N THR A 324 -22.27 2.33 -8.17
CA THR A 324 -23.15 1.49 -7.36
C THR A 324 -23.99 2.35 -6.42
N ARG A 325 -25.26 1.96 -6.22
CA ARG A 325 -26.06 2.38 -5.05
C ARG A 325 -26.46 1.16 -4.21
N PHE A 326 -26.83 1.38 -2.96
CA PHE A 326 -27.25 0.33 -2.03
C PHE A 326 -28.72 0.45 -1.69
N ALA A 327 -29.47 -0.62 -1.96
CA ALA A 327 -30.89 -0.71 -1.70
C ALA A 327 -31.17 -1.78 -0.65
N GLN A 328 -32.04 -1.48 0.31
CA GLN A 328 -32.56 -2.45 1.26
C GLN A 328 -33.90 -2.97 0.75
N GLU A 329 -34.14 -4.28 0.84
CA GLU A 329 -35.48 -4.82 0.57
C GLU A 329 -36.53 -4.21 1.51
N GLU A 330 -37.78 -4.09 1.04
CA GLU A 330 -38.87 -3.38 1.74
C GLU A 330 -39.30 -4.02 3.08
N ALA A 331 -38.88 -5.27 3.35
CA ALA A 331 -39.13 -5.91 4.63
C ALA A 331 -38.35 -5.21 5.77
N PRO A 332 -38.92 -5.08 6.98
CA PRO A 332 -38.16 -4.66 8.16
C PRO A 332 -36.93 -5.57 8.33
N ASP A 333 -35.74 -4.98 8.37
CA ASP A 333 -34.45 -5.69 8.41
C ASP A 333 -34.14 -6.57 7.19
N GLY A 334 -34.74 -6.25 6.03
CA GLY A 334 -34.45 -6.90 4.75
C GLY A 334 -32.96 -6.80 4.37
N PRO A 335 -32.45 -7.76 3.57
CA PRO A 335 -31.06 -7.75 3.13
C PRO A 335 -30.77 -6.53 2.27
N TRP A 336 -29.52 -6.07 2.36
CA TRP A 336 -29.00 -5.03 1.47
C TRP A 336 -28.49 -5.64 0.17
N TRP A 337 -28.69 -4.89 -0.91
CA TRP A 337 -28.27 -5.20 -2.27
C TRP A 337 -27.44 -4.04 -2.81
N GLN A 338 -26.48 -4.37 -3.67
CA GLN A 338 -25.83 -3.41 -4.53
C GLN A 338 -26.52 -3.42 -5.90
N GLU A 339 -26.91 -2.23 -6.35
CA GLU A 339 -27.50 -1.98 -7.66
C GLU A 339 -26.53 -1.16 -8.48
N ILE A 340 -26.12 -1.73 -9.60
CA ILE A 340 -25.13 -1.14 -10.50
C ILE A 340 -25.88 -0.38 -11.56
N LEU A 341 -25.53 0.89 -11.74
CA LEU A 341 -26.21 1.77 -12.67
C LEU A 341 -25.45 1.83 -13.99
N ALA A 342 -26.16 2.13 -15.09
CA ALA A 342 -25.52 2.44 -16.36
C ALA A 342 -24.49 3.56 -16.20
N ALA A 343 -23.39 3.48 -16.94
CA ALA A 343 -22.36 4.50 -16.90
C ALA A 343 -22.86 5.78 -17.59
N GLU A 344 -22.70 6.92 -16.89
CA GLU A 344 -22.98 8.25 -17.42
C GLU A 344 -21.72 9.12 -17.33
N PRO A 345 -21.57 10.14 -18.21
CA PRO A 345 -20.45 11.07 -18.14
C PRO A 345 -20.36 11.75 -16.77
N VAL A 346 -19.17 11.74 -16.17
CA VAL A 346 -18.94 12.33 -14.84
C VAL A 346 -18.71 13.83 -14.96
N ALA A 347 -19.41 14.61 -14.15
CA ALA A 347 -19.17 16.04 -14.05
C ALA A 347 -17.80 16.31 -13.39
N LEU A 348 -16.94 17.09 -14.07
CA LEU A 348 -15.69 17.63 -13.52
C LEU A 348 -15.76 19.16 -13.54
N PRO A 349 -16.37 19.79 -12.51
CA PRO A 349 -16.46 21.24 -12.43
C PRO A 349 -15.07 21.85 -12.26
N VAL A 350 -14.78 22.90 -13.02
CA VAL A 350 -13.51 23.63 -12.99
C VAL A 350 -13.73 24.99 -12.32
N GLU A 351 -13.01 25.28 -11.24
CA GLU A 351 -13.03 26.57 -10.54
C GLU A 351 -11.66 27.24 -10.72
N ASP A 352 -11.65 28.40 -11.39
CA ASP A 352 -10.44 29.18 -11.62
C ASP A 352 -10.21 30.16 -10.45
N LEU A 353 -9.15 29.93 -9.68
CA LEU A 353 -8.78 30.74 -8.52
C LEU A 353 -7.73 31.80 -8.87
N THR A 354 -7.21 31.82 -10.11
CA THR A 354 -6.14 32.75 -10.51
C THR A 354 -6.59 34.21 -10.47
N GLY A 355 -7.90 34.47 -10.56
CA GLY A 355 -8.50 35.79 -10.39
C GLY A 355 -8.47 36.34 -8.95
N LEU A 356 -8.18 35.51 -7.94
CA LEU A 356 -8.02 35.95 -6.55
C LEU A 356 -6.60 36.50 -6.30
N PRO A 357 -6.40 37.34 -5.28
CA PRO A 357 -5.06 37.72 -4.82
C PRO A 357 -4.23 36.48 -4.47
N ALA A 358 -2.93 36.45 -4.82
CA ALA A 358 -2.07 35.27 -4.65
C ALA A 358 -2.10 34.67 -3.23
N GLY A 359 -2.14 35.51 -2.19
CA GLY A 359 -2.24 35.08 -0.79
C GLY A 359 -3.57 34.42 -0.40
N GLU A 360 -4.63 34.57 -1.20
CA GLU A 360 -5.96 34.04 -0.94
C GLU A 360 -6.28 32.76 -1.74
N ARG A 361 -5.54 32.48 -2.82
CA ARG A 361 -5.78 31.33 -3.73
C ARG A 361 -5.70 30.00 -3.00
N ARG A 362 -4.58 29.74 -2.33
CA ARG A 362 -4.33 28.48 -1.62
C ARG A 362 -5.26 28.28 -0.40
N PRO A 363 -5.48 29.28 0.48
CA PRO A 363 -6.49 29.17 1.54
C PRO A 363 -7.89 28.86 1.01
N ARG A 364 -8.28 29.46 -0.14
CA ARG A 364 -9.55 29.18 -0.79
C ARG A 364 -9.61 27.74 -1.32
N ALA A 365 -8.57 27.26 -2.00
CA ALA A 365 -8.47 25.88 -2.45
C ALA A 365 -8.59 24.90 -1.27
N ASP A 366 -7.86 25.14 -0.18
CA ASP A 366 -7.93 24.30 1.02
C ASP A 366 -9.32 24.28 1.65
N ALA A 367 -10.02 25.43 1.68
CA ALA A 367 -11.38 25.51 2.19
C ALA A 367 -12.38 24.71 1.34
N LEU A 368 -12.24 24.77 0.01
CA LEU A 368 -13.06 24.00 -0.93
C LEU A 368 -12.82 22.50 -0.79
N CYS A 369 -11.55 22.07 -0.80
CA CYS A 369 -11.19 20.66 -0.62
C CYS A 369 -11.71 20.11 0.72
N ARG A 370 -11.59 20.87 1.82
CA ARG A 370 -12.13 20.47 3.13
C ARG A 370 -13.65 20.35 3.13
N ALA A 371 -14.35 21.26 2.46
CA ALA A 371 -15.81 21.19 2.33
C ALA A 371 -16.24 19.94 1.54
N ASP A 372 -15.56 19.66 0.42
CA ASP A 372 -15.83 18.47 -0.39
C ASP A 372 -15.51 17.17 0.36
N ALA A 373 -14.44 17.15 1.16
CA ALA A 373 -14.05 16.01 2.00
C ALA A 373 -15.07 15.71 3.11
N ALA A 374 -15.64 16.74 3.72
CA ALA A 374 -16.58 16.62 4.85
C ALA A 374 -18.04 16.37 4.41
N ALA A 375 -18.37 16.54 3.12
CA ALA A 375 -19.75 16.33 2.66
C ALA A 375 -20.10 14.82 2.64
N PRO A 376 -21.16 14.38 3.33
CA PRO A 376 -21.52 12.96 3.42
C PRO A 376 -22.00 12.40 2.07
N PHE A 377 -21.93 11.07 1.93
CA PHE A 377 -22.60 10.35 0.86
C PHE A 377 -23.90 9.73 1.37
N ASP A 378 -24.91 9.65 0.51
CA ASP A 378 -26.13 8.87 0.75
C ASP A 378 -25.98 7.53 0.02
N LEU A 379 -25.90 6.42 0.77
CA LEU A 379 -25.71 5.08 0.20
C LEU A 379 -26.86 4.65 -0.72
N ARG A 380 -28.05 5.26 -0.61
CA ARG A 380 -29.20 4.95 -1.47
C ARG A 380 -29.15 5.64 -2.84
N ARG A 381 -28.20 6.55 -3.04
CA ARG A 381 -27.95 7.25 -4.30
C ARG A 381 -26.73 6.66 -5.00
N PRO A 382 -26.56 6.89 -6.32
CA PRO A 382 -25.33 6.56 -7.03
C PRO A 382 -24.10 7.09 -6.27
N LEU A 383 -23.16 6.22 -5.93
CA LEU A 383 -21.91 6.60 -5.26
C LEU A 383 -20.81 7.02 -6.25
N LEU A 384 -21.18 7.93 -7.16
CA LEU A 384 -20.21 8.53 -8.09
C LEU A 384 -19.12 9.28 -7.32
N PRO A 385 -17.86 9.25 -7.78
CA PRO A 385 -16.81 10.06 -7.19
C PRO A 385 -17.18 11.54 -7.22
N ARG A 386 -17.08 12.22 -6.07
CA ARG A 386 -17.22 13.68 -6.03
C ARG A 386 -15.93 14.30 -6.52
N THR A 387 -15.98 15.05 -7.62
CA THR A 387 -14.79 15.65 -8.22
C THR A 387 -14.89 17.17 -8.34
N ARG A 388 -13.73 17.84 -8.24
CA ARG A 388 -13.57 19.27 -8.51
C ARG A 388 -12.15 19.53 -8.99
N LEU A 389 -12.00 20.26 -10.09
CA LEU A 389 -10.69 20.73 -10.56
C LEU A 389 -10.52 22.21 -10.22
N LEU A 390 -9.43 22.55 -9.55
CA LEU A 390 -9.09 23.91 -9.17
C LEU A 390 -7.89 24.38 -10.00
N ARG A 391 -7.98 25.53 -10.66
CA ARG A 391 -6.82 26.21 -11.22
C ARG A 391 -6.26 27.17 -10.17
N VAL A 392 -5.16 26.80 -9.52
CA VAL A 392 -4.59 27.56 -8.39
C VAL A 392 -3.61 28.61 -8.89
N GLU A 393 -2.77 28.27 -9.87
CA GLU A 393 -1.88 29.19 -10.58
C GLU A 393 -1.98 28.96 -12.09
N GLU A 394 -1.24 29.71 -12.92
CA GLU A 394 -1.28 29.55 -14.38
C GLU A 394 -0.95 28.11 -14.82
N ASP A 395 0.04 27.49 -14.19
CA ASP A 395 0.57 26.15 -14.43
C ASP A 395 0.30 25.17 -13.27
N ARG A 396 -0.45 25.58 -12.25
CA ARG A 396 -0.75 24.74 -11.08
C ARG A 396 -2.24 24.44 -10.95
N TRP A 397 -2.56 23.16 -10.95
CA TRP A 397 -3.91 22.62 -10.86
C TRP A 397 -4.03 21.68 -9.68
N GLU A 398 -5.22 21.57 -9.11
CA GLU A 398 -5.50 20.63 -8.03
C GLU A 398 -6.84 19.95 -8.24
N LEU A 399 -6.83 18.62 -8.35
CA LEU A 399 -8.03 17.79 -8.39
C LEU A 399 -8.39 17.35 -6.98
N MET A 400 -9.58 17.71 -6.53
CA MET A 400 -10.25 17.07 -5.41
C MET A 400 -11.03 15.87 -5.94
N PHE A 401 -10.79 14.69 -5.39
CA PHE A 401 -11.45 13.43 -5.76
C PHE A 401 -11.84 12.68 -4.48
N VAL A 402 -13.14 12.54 -4.22
CA VAL A 402 -13.65 11.91 -2.99
C VAL A 402 -14.46 10.68 -3.34
N LEU A 403 -14.05 9.54 -2.78
CA LEU A 403 -14.78 8.28 -2.82
C LEU A 403 -15.48 8.01 -1.47
N HIS A 404 -16.48 7.14 -1.46
CA HIS A 404 -16.91 6.49 -0.23
C HIS A 404 -16.18 5.15 -0.07
N HIS A 405 -15.68 4.85 1.13
CA HIS A 405 -14.83 3.69 1.42
C HIS A 405 -15.56 2.33 1.20
N ILE A 406 -16.88 2.34 1.02
CA ILE A 406 -17.67 1.15 0.66
C ILE A 406 -17.41 0.65 -0.76
N CYS A 407 -16.92 1.55 -1.64
CA CYS A 407 -16.65 1.27 -3.04
C CYS A 407 -15.16 0.98 -3.29
N ALA A 408 -14.28 1.37 -2.37
CA ALA A 408 -12.83 1.25 -2.55
C ALA A 408 -12.11 1.16 -1.20
N ASP A 409 -11.05 0.35 -1.15
CA ASP A 409 -10.06 0.34 -0.07
C ASP A 409 -8.72 0.92 -0.55
N GLY A 410 -7.67 0.84 0.28
CA GLY A 410 -6.36 1.40 -0.05
C GLY A 410 -5.72 0.78 -1.30
N TRP A 411 -6.00 -0.50 -1.60
CA TRP A 411 -5.54 -1.12 -2.85
C TRP A 411 -6.35 -0.62 -4.04
N SER A 412 -7.67 -0.54 -3.89
CA SER A 412 -8.53 0.05 -4.93
C SER A 412 -8.13 1.49 -5.25
N LEU A 413 -7.68 2.28 -4.25
CA LEU A 413 -7.19 3.64 -4.48
C LEU A 413 -5.91 3.66 -5.33
N SER A 414 -4.95 2.76 -5.11
CA SER A 414 -3.73 2.71 -5.94
C SER A 414 -4.04 2.32 -7.38
N VAL A 415 -4.98 1.39 -7.61
CA VAL A 415 -5.48 1.05 -8.95
C VAL A 415 -6.16 2.25 -9.60
N VAL A 416 -7.08 2.92 -8.88
CA VAL A 416 -7.79 4.09 -9.38
C VAL A 416 -6.83 5.20 -9.80
N LEU A 417 -5.83 5.51 -8.99
CA LEU A 417 -4.86 6.56 -9.30
C LEU A 417 -4.00 6.19 -10.51
N ALA A 418 -3.48 4.96 -10.57
CA ALA A 418 -2.71 4.48 -11.72
C ALA A 418 -3.53 4.51 -13.02
N GLU A 419 -4.79 4.11 -12.98
CA GLU A 419 -5.68 4.17 -14.14
C GLU A 419 -6.02 5.61 -14.53
N ILE A 420 -6.25 6.54 -13.57
CA ILE A 420 -6.42 7.98 -13.90
C ILE A 420 -5.23 8.50 -14.70
N ALA A 421 -4.01 8.17 -14.30
CA ALA A 421 -2.79 8.59 -15.01
C ALA A 421 -2.72 8.01 -16.44
N ALA A 422 -2.99 6.71 -16.60
CA ALA A 422 -2.97 6.05 -17.90
C ALA A 422 -4.07 6.56 -18.83
N LEU A 423 -5.30 6.69 -18.31
CA LEU A 423 -6.46 7.20 -19.04
C LEU A 423 -6.27 8.66 -19.46
N TYR A 424 -5.73 9.49 -18.56
CA TYR A 424 -5.39 10.87 -18.87
C TYR A 424 -4.35 10.96 -19.97
N THR A 425 -3.27 10.18 -19.86
CA THR A 425 -2.16 10.19 -20.84
C THR A 425 -2.66 9.81 -22.23
N ALA A 426 -3.50 8.79 -22.33
CA ALA A 426 -4.11 8.37 -23.60
C ALA A 426 -5.06 9.45 -24.16
N ALA A 427 -5.94 9.99 -23.32
CA ALA A 427 -6.89 11.03 -23.72
C ALA A 427 -6.19 12.32 -24.18
N ALA A 428 -5.14 12.76 -23.48
CA ALA A 428 -4.35 13.94 -23.84
C ALA A 428 -3.59 13.76 -25.15
N ALA A 429 -3.17 12.53 -25.46
CA ALA A 429 -2.55 12.18 -26.75
C ALA A 429 -3.58 11.93 -27.88
N GLY A 430 -4.88 11.91 -27.57
CA GLY A 430 -5.94 11.63 -28.55
C GLY A 430 -5.94 10.17 -29.04
N VAL A 431 -5.42 9.23 -28.24
CA VAL A 431 -5.38 7.81 -28.57
C VAL A 431 -6.25 6.99 -27.61
N PRO A 432 -6.72 5.80 -28.01
CA PRO A 432 -7.35 4.87 -27.09
C PRO A 432 -6.39 4.47 -25.96
N HIS A 433 -6.92 4.28 -24.75
CA HIS A 433 -6.14 3.65 -23.69
C HIS A 433 -5.97 2.15 -23.97
N GLY A 434 -4.88 1.56 -23.46
CA GLY A 434 -4.55 0.14 -23.63
C GLY A 434 -4.83 -0.69 -22.37
N LEU A 435 -5.66 -0.20 -21.44
CA LEU A 435 -5.89 -0.90 -20.17
C LEU A 435 -6.76 -2.15 -20.41
N PRO A 436 -6.34 -3.34 -19.96
CA PRO A 436 -7.15 -4.55 -20.10
C PRO A 436 -8.42 -4.44 -19.23
N ASP A 437 -9.54 -5.01 -19.64
CA ASP A 437 -10.76 -5.00 -18.81
C ASP A 437 -10.50 -5.63 -17.42
N PRO A 438 -11.10 -5.09 -16.33
CA PRO A 438 -10.93 -5.67 -15.01
C PRO A 438 -11.43 -7.11 -14.98
N ALA A 439 -10.57 -8.03 -14.53
CA ALA A 439 -10.88 -9.47 -14.50
C ALA A 439 -12.01 -9.82 -13.51
N MET A 440 -12.25 -8.96 -12.52
CA MET A 440 -13.33 -9.09 -11.56
C MET A 440 -13.92 -7.72 -11.21
N GLN A 441 -15.24 -7.67 -11.09
CA GLN A 441 -16.01 -6.49 -10.66
C GLN A 441 -16.66 -6.73 -9.29
N ALA A 442 -17.07 -5.66 -8.62
CA ALA A 442 -17.66 -5.71 -7.27
C ALA A 442 -18.88 -6.65 -7.13
N PRO A 443 -19.83 -6.71 -8.10
CA PRO A 443 -20.93 -7.68 -8.08
C PRO A 443 -20.44 -9.13 -8.13
N GLY A 444 -19.48 -9.40 -9.01
CA GLY A 444 -18.87 -10.72 -9.18
C GLY A 444 -18.17 -11.19 -7.92
N TYR A 445 -17.39 -10.31 -7.27
CA TYR A 445 -16.75 -10.60 -5.99
C TYR A 445 -17.75 -10.98 -4.89
N ALA A 446 -18.88 -10.26 -4.78
CA ALA A 446 -19.87 -10.56 -3.76
C ALA A 446 -20.61 -11.89 -4.00
N ARG A 447 -20.83 -12.27 -5.27
CA ARG A 447 -21.38 -13.60 -5.62
C ARG A 447 -20.37 -14.70 -5.30
N TRP A 448 -19.13 -14.54 -5.76
CA TRP A 448 -18.02 -15.46 -5.48
C TRP A 448 -17.83 -15.67 -3.97
N GLN A 449 -17.81 -14.61 -3.16
CA GLN A 449 -17.63 -14.72 -1.71
C GLN A 449 -18.74 -15.56 -1.05
N ARG A 450 -19.97 -15.48 -1.57
CA ARG A 450 -21.09 -16.30 -1.07
C ARG A 450 -20.98 -17.75 -1.49
N GLU A 451 -20.55 -18.01 -2.73
CA GLU A 451 -20.36 -19.35 -3.29
C GLU A 451 -19.22 -20.09 -2.59
N GLN A 452 -18.14 -19.40 -2.24
CA GLN A 452 -16.98 -19.97 -1.54
C GLN A 452 -17.22 -20.23 -0.04
N ARG A 453 -18.44 -19.97 0.46
CA ARG A 453 -18.71 -20.04 1.89
C ARG A 453 -18.91 -21.48 2.35
N ASP A 454 -17.86 -22.05 2.93
CA ASP A 454 -17.89 -23.37 3.57
C ASP A 454 -18.06 -23.24 5.11
N PRO A 455 -19.18 -23.74 5.69
CA PRO A 455 -19.39 -23.70 7.14
C PRO A 455 -18.34 -24.45 7.98
N GLY A 456 -17.77 -25.54 7.45
CA GLY A 456 -16.72 -26.31 8.10
C GLY A 456 -15.41 -25.53 8.19
N VAL A 457 -14.97 -24.92 7.08
CA VAL A 457 -13.79 -24.05 7.05
C VAL A 457 -13.99 -22.83 7.95
N GLU A 458 -15.18 -22.22 7.93
CA GLU A 458 -15.50 -21.11 8.85
C GLU A 458 -15.43 -21.52 10.32
N ALA A 459 -15.92 -22.71 10.67
CA ALA A 459 -15.85 -23.23 12.04
C ALA A 459 -14.40 -23.47 12.49
N GLU A 460 -13.56 -23.98 11.60
CA GLU A 460 -12.13 -24.17 11.86
C GLU A 460 -11.42 -22.82 12.10
N ARG A 461 -11.63 -21.84 11.21
CA ARG A 461 -11.10 -20.48 11.37
C ARG A 461 -11.58 -19.82 12.66
N ALA A 462 -12.84 -20.03 13.01
CA ALA A 462 -13.43 -19.50 14.24
C ALA A 462 -12.79 -20.11 15.49
N ALA A 463 -12.58 -21.43 15.48
CA ALA A 463 -11.93 -22.14 16.56
C ALA A 463 -10.46 -21.74 16.72
N PHE A 464 -9.74 -21.52 15.61
CA PHE A 464 -8.39 -20.96 15.65
C PHE A 464 -8.39 -19.58 16.30
N CYS A 465 -9.23 -18.65 15.81
CA CYS A 465 -9.28 -17.28 16.32
C CYS A 465 -9.63 -17.24 17.82
N ALA A 466 -10.59 -18.05 18.25
CA ALA A 466 -10.99 -18.14 19.66
C ALA A 466 -9.82 -18.60 20.55
N ARG A 467 -9.03 -19.60 20.12
CA ARG A 467 -7.83 -20.04 20.85
C ARG A 467 -6.72 -19.00 20.83
N TYR A 468 -6.45 -18.39 19.67
CA TYR A 468 -5.38 -17.41 19.49
C TYR A 468 -5.60 -16.14 20.35
N LEU A 469 -6.85 -15.73 20.50
CA LEU A 469 -7.26 -14.54 21.24
C LEU A 469 -7.68 -14.83 22.69
N ASP A 470 -7.53 -16.07 23.16
CA ASP A 470 -7.91 -16.42 24.53
C ASP A 470 -7.08 -15.64 25.56
N GLY A 471 -7.76 -15.11 26.57
CA GLY A 471 -7.17 -14.29 27.63
C GLY A 471 -6.66 -12.92 27.21
N VAL A 472 -6.91 -12.46 25.97
CA VAL A 472 -6.52 -11.09 25.56
C VAL A 472 -7.25 -10.03 26.40
N PRO A 473 -6.58 -8.96 26.83
CA PRO A 473 -7.26 -7.88 27.55
C PRO A 473 -8.29 -7.20 26.65
N SER A 474 -9.43 -6.81 27.23
CA SER A 474 -10.50 -6.11 26.51
C SER A 474 -10.18 -4.65 26.21
N ALA A 475 -9.20 -4.08 26.92
CA ALA A 475 -8.73 -2.72 26.74
C ALA A 475 -7.25 -2.62 27.12
N VAL A 476 -6.51 -1.77 26.41
CA VAL A 476 -5.14 -1.38 26.75
C VAL A 476 -5.23 0.06 27.27
N PRO A 477 -4.92 0.32 28.56
CA PRO A 477 -5.04 1.64 29.18
C PRO A 477 -3.87 2.54 28.77
N VAL A 478 -3.91 3.03 27.54
CA VAL A 478 -2.98 4.08 27.09
C VAL A 478 -3.32 5.42 27.80
N PRO A 479 -2.32 6.21 28.23
CA PRO A 479 -2.53 7.54 28.78
C PRO A 479 -3.27 8.44 27.81
N THR A 480 -4.19 9.26 28.34
CA THR A 480 -5.05 10.18 27.59
C THR A 480 -4.97 11.56 28.25
N ASP A 481 -5.10 12.62 27.45
CA ASP A 481 -5.13 14.01 27.97
C ASP A 481 -6.48 14.32 28.63
N ARG A 482 -7.52 13.56 28.27
CA ARG A 482 -8.90 13.74 28.72
C ARG A 482 -9.53 12.42 29.16
N PRO A 483 -10.48 12.44 30.11
CA PRO A 483 -11.23 11.25 30.47
C PRO A 483 -11.96 10.64 29.27
N ARG A 484 -11.89 9.32 29.17
CA ARG A 484 -12.56 8.57 28.10
C ARG A 484 -14.08 8.74 28.17
N PRO A 485 -14.74 9.25 27.11
CA PRO A 485 -16.20 9.35 27.07
C PRO A 485 -16.83 7.97 26.83
N GLN A 486 -18.11 7.83 27.17
CA GLN A 486 -18.86 6.58 26.93
C GLN A 486 -19.01 6.25 25.43
N LYS A 487 -19.10 7.29 24.57
CA LYS A 487 -19.12 7.18 23.12
C LYS A 487 -18.22 8.27 22.54
N LEU A 488 -17.29 7.89 21.67
CA LEU A 488 -16.48 8.85 20.90
C LEU A 488 -17.38 9.61 19.91
N SER A 489 -17.08 10.90 19.74
CA SER A 489 -17.75 11.82 18.82
C SER A 489 -17.48 11.47 17.35
N GLY A 490 -16.35 10.79 17.09
CA GLY A 490 -15.85 10.52 15.74
C GLY A 490 -14.97 11.64 15.19
N HIS A 491 -14.82 12.76 15.93
CA HIS A 491 -13.83 13.78 15.59
C HIS A 491 -12.42 13.25 15.82
N GLY A 492 -11.54 13.66 14.92
CA GLY A 492 -10.14 13.29 14.94
C GLY A 492 -9.26 14.34 14.31
N ASP A 493 -7.98 14.10 14.44
CA ASP A 493 -6.94 14.89 13.79
C ASP A 493 -5.79 13.94 13.42
N THR A 494 -4.87 14.39 12.58
CA THR A 494 -3.75 13.60 12.09
C THR A 494 -2.46 14.36 12.24
N VAL A 495 -1.52 13.78 12.99
CA VAL A 495 -0.12 14.23 12.99
C VAL A 495 0.68 13.41 11.98
N ARG A 496 1.70 14.01 11.38
CA ARG A 496 2.54 13.38 10.36
C ARG A 496 4.01 13.53 10.73
N GLY A 497 4.81 12.53 10.38
CA GLY A 497 6.23 12.48 10.63
C GLY A 497 6.99 11.71 9.55
N VAL A 498 8.26 11.45 9.82
CA VAL A 498 9.15 10.67 8.95
C VAL A 498 10.00 9.75 9.80
N ALA A 499 10.04 8.46 9.46
CA ALA A 499 11.12 7.58 9.90
C ALA A 499 12.19 7.60 8.80
N THR A 500 13.44 7.87 9.17
CA THR A 500 14.51 8.15 8.20
C THR A 500 14.86 6.95 7.31
N GLY A 501 15.61 7.20 6.23
CA GLY A 501 16.14 6.11 5.38
C GLY A 501 16.96 5.09 6.17
N ALA A 502 17.72 5.53 7.17
CA ALA A 502 18.46 4.64 8.05
C ALA A 502 17.55 3.71 8.87
N VAL A 503 16.42 4.21 9.38
CA VAL A 503 15.42 3.38 10.07
C VAL A 503 14.82 2.36 9.12
N ARG A 504 14.46 2.78 7.90
CA ARG A 504 13.95 1.87 6.88
C ARG A 504 14.95 0.77 6.52
N ALA A 505 16.20 1.13 6.25
CA ALA A 505 17.24 0.16 5.95
C ALA A 505 17.44 -0.84 7.09
N ALA A 506 17.41 -0.39 8.35
CA ALA A 506 17.51 -1.27 9.51
C ALA A 506 16.31 -2.23 9.65
N VAL A 507 15.09 -1.73 9.42
CA VAL A 507 13.86 -2.55 9.42
C VAL A 507 13.91 -3.61 8.32
N GLU A 508 14.23 -3.21 7.09
CA GLU A 508 14.31 -4.12 5.94
C GLU A 508 15.44 -5.15 6.11
N LYS A 509 16.60 -4.72 6.64
CA LYS A 509 17.69 -5.62 6.99
C LYS A 509 17.29 -6.65 8.04
N LEU A 510 16.66 -6.23 9.13
CA LEU A 510 16.19 -7.16 10.17
C LEU A 510 15.16 -8.15 9.61
N ALA A 511 14.24 -7.67 8.78
CA ALA A 511 13.26 -8.51 8.10
C ALA A 511 13.94 -9.58 7.24
N ALA A 512 14.90 -9.19 6.40
CA ALA A 512 15.67 -10.10 5.55
C ALA A 512 16.49 -11.11 6.37
N ASP A 513 17.34 -10.63 7.29
CA ASP A 513 18.25 -11.46 8.11
C ASP A 513 17.50 -12.54 8.92
N ARG A 514 16.25 -12.29 9.29
CA ARG A 514 15.42 -13.18 10.11
C ARG A 514 14.27 -13.83 9.35
N HIS A 515 14.26 -13.70 8.02
CA HIS A 515 13.23 -14.24 7.13
C HIS A 515 11.79 -13.91 7.59
N THR A 516 11.59 -12.66 8.01
CA THR A 516 10.30 -12.09 8.41
C THR A 516 9.99 -10.88 7.53
N THR A 517 8.98 -10.08 7.91
CA THR A 517 8.54 -8.91 7.13
C THR A 517 8.80 -7.60 7.87
N SER A 518 9.00 -6.52 7.12
CA SER A 518 9.06 -5.16 7.68
C SER A 518 7.80 -4.82 8.49
N PHE A 519 6.64 -5.35 8.08
CA PHE A 519 5.40 -5.28 8.84
C PHE A 519 5.53 -5.93 10.23
N ALA A 520 6.06 -7.15 10.31
CA ALA A 520 6.22 -7.86 11.57
C ALA A 520 7.18 -7.12 12.53
N VAL A 521 8.26 -6.54 12.00
CA VAL A 521 9.17 -5.67 12.75
C VAL A 521 8.43 -4.44 13.29
N ALA A 522 7.68 -3.74 12.43
CA ALA A 522 6.92 -2.55 12.82
C ALA A 522 5.81 -2.86 13.84
N ALA A 523 5.14 -4.00 13.72
CA ALA A 523 4.11 -4.48 14.64
C ALA A 523 4.70 -4.88 16.00
N ALA A 524 5.83 -5.58 16.01
CA ALA A 524 6.56 -5.93 17.23
C ALA A 524 7.01 -4.67 17.99
N ALA A 525 7.63 -3.72 17.29
CA ALA A 525 8.04 -2.44 17.86
C ALA A 525 6.84 -1.63 18.41
N LEU A 526 5.69 -1.65 17.72
CA LEU A 526 4.48 -0.99 18.22
C LEU A 526 3.94 -1.67 19.48
N GLY A 527 3.96 -3.01 19.54
CA GLY A 527 3.61 -3.75 20.75
C GLY A 527 4.51 -3.39 21.94
N VAL A 528 5.84 -3.33 21.73
CA VAL A 528 6.80 -2.86 22.74
C VAL A 528 6.47 -1.45 23.22
N PHE A 529 6.20 -0.53 22.29
CA PHE A 529 5.83 0.85 22.60
C PHE A 529 4.53 0.93 23.42
N LEU A 530 3.49 0.19 23.02
CA LEU A 530 2.21 0.17 23.73
C LEU A 530 2.32 -0.47 25.12
N THR A 531 3.13 -1.54 25.28
CA THR A 531 3.44 -2.12 26.60
C THR A 531 4.19 -1.13 27.48
N ARG A 532 5.18 -0.41 26.93
CA ARG A 532 5.90 0.65 27.66
C ARG A 532 4.95 1.77 28.11
N LEU A 533 3.98 2.12 27.27
CA LEU A 533 3.06 3.22 27.51
C LEU A 533 1.93 2.86 28.51
N SER A 534 1.38 1.66 28.41
CA SER A 534 0.21 1.22 29.20
C SER A 534 0.56 0.39 30.43
N GLY A 535 1.72 -0.28 30.42
CA GLY A 535 2.08 -1.32 31.38
C GLY A 535 1.44 -2.68 31.13
N GLU A 536 0.59 -2.82 30.10
CA GLU A 536 -0.02 -4.11 29.74
C GLU A 536 0.94 -5.00 28.99
N GLU A 537 1.08 -6.23 29.47
CA GLU A 537 1.96 -7.26 28.91
C GLU A 537 1.38 -7.90 27.64
N ASP A 538 0.10 -7.67 27.33
CA ASP A 538 -0.56 -8.27 26.18
C ASP A 538 -1.33 -7.19 25.39
N THR A 539 -0.93 -7.00 24.14
CA THR A 539 -1.48 -5.95 23.28
C THR A 539 -2.08 -6.56 22.03
N LEU A 540 -3.22 -6.02 21.60
CA LEU A 540 -3.91 -6.45 20.40
C LEU A 540 -3.93 -5.31 19.39
N LEU A 541 -3.33 -5.56 18.23
CA LEU A 541 -3.30 -4.63 17.10
C LEU A 541 -4.37 -5.04 16.09
N SER A 542 -5.15 -4.07 15.61
CA SER A 542 -5.99 -4.23 14.44
C SER A 542 -5.21 -3.82 13.21
N VAL A 543 -5.08 -4.72 12.24
CA VAL A 543 -4.31 -4.46 11.01
C VAL A 543 -5.24 -4.59 9.81
N PRO A 544 -5.37 -3.52 8.99
CA PRO A 544 -6.05 -3.62 7.71
C PRO A 544 -5.34 -4.62 6.81
N TYR A 545 -6.06 -5.63 6.35
CA TYR A 545 -5.59 -6.68 5.45
C TYR A 545 -6.38 -6.60 4.15
N ALA A 546 -5.68 -6.56 3.00
CA ALA A 546 -6.30 -6.36 1.69
C ALA A 546 -7.36 -7.42 1.34
N ASN A 547 -7.18 -8.65 1.83
CA ASN A 547 -8.13 -9.75 1.66
C ASN A 547 -8.48 -10.00 0.19
N ARG A 548 -7.45 -10.13 -0.64
CA ARG A 548 -7.51 -10.35 -2.08
C ARG A 548 -6.97 -11.74 -2.41
N GLU A 549 -7.82 -12.61 -2.94
CA GLU A 549 -7.51 -13.98 -3.31
C GLU A 549 -7.62 -14.16 -4.83
N GLY A 550 -6.63 -14.82 -5.43
CA GLY A 550 -6.54 -15.00 -6.89
C GLY A 550 -6.16 -13.72 -7.65
N THR A 551 -5.56 -13.87 -8.84
CA THR A 551 -5.09 -12.71 -9.63
C THR A 551 -6.22 -11.83 -10.15
N ALA A 552 -7.42 -12.41 -10.35
CA ALA A 552 -8.59 -11.66 -10.79
C ALA A 552 -8.98 -10.53 -9.81
N SER A 553 -8.66 -10.70 -8.52
CA SER A 553 -8.92 -9.69 -7.49
C SER A 553 -7.92 -8.54 -7.49
N GLU A 554 -6.82 -8.59 -8.26
CA GLU A 554 -5.80 -7.53 -8.26
C GLU A 554 -6.27 -6.24 -8.97
N SER A 555 -7.09 -6.37 -10.02
CA SER A 555 -7.70 -5.24 -10.75
C SER A 555 -9.03 -4.77 -10.16
N LEU A 556 -9.53 -5.43 -9.11
CA LEU A 556 -10.86 -5.17 -8.55
C LEU A 556 -10.89 -3.83 -7.79
N VAL A 557 -11.74 -2.91 -8.22
CA VAL A 557 -12.09 -1.70 -7.45
C VAL A 557 -13.35 -1.99 -6.63
N ALA A 558 -13.12 -2.40 -5.38
CA ALA A 558 -14.17 -2.67 -4.38
C ALA A 558 -13.63 -2.50 -2.95
N MET A 559 -14.52 -2.58 -1.96
CA MET A 559 -14.12 -2.78 -0.57
C MET A 559 -13.90 -4.29 -0.32
N THR A 560 -12.65 -4.73 -0.37
CA THR A 560 -12.28 -6.12 -0.02
C THR A 560 -11.62 -6.21 1.35
N SER A 561 -10.93 -5.13 1.75
CA SER A 561 -10.16 -5.11 2.98
C SER A 561 -10.97 -5.48 4.22
N THR A 562 -10.31 -6.19 5.13
CA THR A 562 -10.84 -6.57 6.45
C THR A 562 -9.79 -6.28 7.52
N ALA A 563 -10.15 -6.43 8.79
CA ALA A 563 -9.22 -6.27 9.89
C ALA A 563 -8.80 -7.63 10.44
N VAL A 564 -7.50 -7.91 10.46
CA VAL A 564 -6.91 -9.03 11.20
C VAL A 564 -6.43 -8.53 12.57
N MET A 565 -6.46 -9.42 13.56
CA MET A 565 -6.04 -9.11 14.91
C MET A 565 -4.68 -9.75 15.17
N ILE A 566 -3.70 -8.93 15.53
CA ILE A 566 -2.32 -9.35 15.73
C ILE A 566 -1.98 -9.13 17.20
N ARG A 567 -1.70 -10.23 17.90
CA ARG A 567 -1.39 -10.23 19.33
C ARG A 567 0.11 -10.10 19.55
N VAL A 568 0.53 -9.13 20.34
CA VAL A 568 1.92 -8.97 20.79
C VAL A 568 1.94 -9.07 22.31
N ARG A 569 2.51 -10.17 22.82
CA ARG A 569 2.57 -10.49 24.24
C ARG A 569 4.02 -10.51 24.74
N LEU A 570 4.27 -9.72 25.79
CA LEU A 570 5.52 -9.44 26.47
C LEU A 570 5.37 -9.71 27.97
N ASP A 571 5.47 -10.99 28.37
CA ASP A 571 5.37 -11.43 29.75
C ASP A 571 6.73 -11.88 30.29
N SER A 572 6.80 -12.16 31.60
CA SER A 572 8.05 -12.54 32.27
C SER A 572 8.82 -13.70 31.63
N ALA A 573 8.17 -14.58 30.86
CA ALA A 573 8.81 -15.71 30.20
C ALA A 573 9.52 -15.34 28.88
N ASN A 574 9.18 -14.19 28.28
CA ASN A 574 9.72 -13.77 26.98
C ASN A 574 10.37 -12.38 26.98
N LEU A 575 10.49 -11.73 28.15
CA LEU A 575 11.20 -10.46 28.30
C LEU A 575 12.70 -10.52 27.95
N ASP A 576 13.30 -11.70 28.04
CA ASP A 576 14.69 -11.96 27.65
C ASP A 576 14.84 -12.37 26.16
N GLU A 577 13.73 -12.55 25.42
CA GLU A 577 13.79 -12.70 23.96
C GLU A 577 14.45 -11.45 23.35
N THR A 578 15.25 -11.67 22.32
CA THR A 578 15.81 -10.60 21.52
C THR A 578 14.71 -9.89 20.71
N CYS A 579 14.97 -8.65 20.28
CA CYS A 579 14.07 -7.92 19.39
C CYS A 579 13.81 -8.70 18.09
N ALA A 580 14.83 -9.36 17.54
CA ALA A 580 14.72 -10.24 16.39
C ALA A 580 13.76 -11.42 16.64
N GLU A 581 13.89 -12.11 17.77
CA GLU A 581 13.01 -13.24 18.13
C GLU A 581 11.56 -12.78 18.31
N LEU A 582 11.34 -11.61 18.94
CA LEU A 582 10.01 -11.02 19.04
C LEU A 582 9.43 -10.72 17.65
N ALA A 583 10.20 -10.12 16.73
CA ALA A 583 9.74 -9.82 15.38
C ALA A 583 9.35 -11.10 14.60
N VAL A 584 10.11 -12.18 14.74
CA VAL A 584 9.80 -13.49 14.14
C VAL A 584 8.51 -14.07 14.75
N ARG A 585 8.37 -14.05 16.08
CA ARG A 585 7.18 -14.56 16.77
C ARG A 585 5.92 -13.76 16.42
N THR A 586 6.03 -12.44 16.37
CA THR A 586 4.93 -11.56 15.90
C THR A 586 4.59 -11.84 14.44
N GLY A 587 5.58 -12.08 13.57
CA GLY A 587 5.37 -12.48 12.18
C GLY A 587 4.61 -13.81 12.05
N ALA A 588 5.00 -14.83 12.81
CA ALA A 588 4.31 -16.13 12.83
C ALA A 588 2.86 -16.01 13.33
N GLY A 589 2.63 -15.21 14.37
CA GLY A 589 1.28 -14.92 14.87
C GLY A 589 0.43 -14.19 13.82
N ALA A 590 1.02 -13.23 13.11
CA ALA A 590 0.35 -12.49 12.05
C ALA A 590 -0.04 -13.38 10.87
N LEU A 591 0.86 -14.26 10.44
CA LEU A 591 0.61 -15.24 9.39
C LEU A 591 -0.54 -16.19 9.77
N GLY A 592 -0.53 -16.69 11.02
CA GLY A 592 -1.61 -17.50 11.55
C GLY A 592 -2.96 -16.77 11.53
N ALA A 593 -2.99 -15.49 11.92
CA ALA A 593 -4.20 -14.67 11.86
C ALA A 593 -4.68 -14.42 10.41
N MET A 594 -3.76 -14.19 9.47
CA MET A 594 -4.07 -13.99 8.05
C MET A 594 -4.55 -15.29 7.36
N ALA A 595 -4.08 -16.46 7.79
CA ALA A 595 -4.56 -17.74 7.28
C ALA A 595 -6.00 -18.07 7.75
N HIS A 596 -6.45 -17.46 8.85
CA HIS A 596 -7.76 -17.73 9.46
C HIS A 596 -8.66 -16.50 9.47
N VAL A 597 -8.58 -15.67 8.42
CA VAL A 597 -9.38 -14.45 8.30
C VAL A 597 -10.86 -14.77 8.41
N LEU A 598 -11.52 -14.04 9.32
CA LEU A 598 -12.96 -14.05 9.51
C LEU A 598 -13.46 -12.63 9.82
N PRO A 599 -14.73 -12.32 9.50
CA PRO A 599 -15.35 -11.10 9.98
C PRO A 599 -15.22 -10.97 11.50
N THR A 600 -14.79 -9.80 11.98
CA THR A 600 -14.57 -9.51 13.42
C THR A 600 -15.76 -9.92 14.29
N ALA A 601 -17.00 -9.69 13.85
CA ALA A 601 -18.20 -10.08 14.59
C ALA A 601 -18.31 -11.60 14.81
N ARG A 602 -17.88 -12.41 13.82
CA ARG A 602 -17.85 -13.88 13.92
C ARG A 602 -16.75 -14.34 14.87
N ILE A 603 -15.58 -13.68 14.85
CA ILE A 603 -14.48 -13.93 15.80
C ILE A 603 -14.95 -13.69 17.25
N MET A 604 -15.55 -12.52 17.52
CA MET A 604 -16.03 -12.18 18.86
C MET A 604 -17.13 -13.13 19.34
N ARG A 605 -18.00 -13.60 18.43
CA ARG A 605 -19.00 -14.62 18.76
C ARG A 605 -18.34 -15.95 19.14
N ALA A 606 -17.37 -16.41 18.36
CA ALA A 606 -16.65 -17.65 18.63
C ALA A 606 -15.89 -17.62 19.97
N MET A 607 -15.30 -16.46 20.33
CA MET A 607 -14.69 -16.26 21.65
C MET A 607 -15.71 -16.43 22.78
N ARG A 608 -16.90 -15.80 22.66
CA ARG A 608 -17.97 -15.94 23.66
C ARG A 608 -18.47 -17.39 23.78
N GLU A 609 -18.69 -18.05 22.65
CA GLU A 609 -19.15 -19.45 22.59
C GLU A 609 -18.12 -20.42 23.19
N SER A 610 -16.83 -20.08 23.09
CA SER A 610 -15.73 -20.84 23.70
C SER A 610 -15.52 -20.56 25.20
N GLY A 611 -16.34 -19.69 25.80
CA GLY A 611 -16.27 -19.36 27.22
C GLY A 611 -15.19 -18.34 27.61
N ALA A 612 -14.73 -17.50 26.66
CA ALA A 612 -13.75 -16.48 26.94
C ALA A 612 -14.19 -15.56 28.10
N VAL A 613 -13.29 -15.35 29.06
CA VAL A 613 -13.55 -14.54 30.28
C VAL A 613 -13.79 -13.07 29.93
N SER A 614 -13.11 -12.60 28.89
CA SER A 614 -13.23 -11.24 28.36
C SER A 614 -13.24 -11.27 26.84
N VAL A 615 -14.07 -10.44 26.24
CA VAL A 615 -14.12 -10.27 24.78
C VAL A 615 -14.03 -8.77 24.49
N PRO A 616 -13.04 -8.30 23.70
CA PRO A 616 -12.94 -6.90 23.36
C PRO A 616 -14.20 -6.43 22.61
N ASP A 617 -14.82 -5.35 23.08
CA ASP A 617 -15.93 -4.72 22.34
C ASP A 617 -15.43 -3.98 21.09
N ARG A 618 -14.17 -3.51 21.15
CA ARG A 618 -13.41 -2.87 20.06
C ARG A 618 -11.92 -3.19 20.22
N VAL A 619 -11.19 -3.22 19.11
CA VAL A 619 -9.72 -3.26 19.12
C VAL A 619 -9.25 -1.81 18.92
N PRO A 620 -8.69 -1.14 19.95
CA PRO A 620 -8.53 0.31 19.93
C PRO A 620 -7.32 0.79 19.12
N HIS A 621 -6.29 -0.05 18.95
CA HIS A 621 -5.05 0.31 18.29
C HIS A 621 -5.00 -0.26 16.89
N VAL A 622 -4.89 0.62 15.90
CA VAL A 622 -4.74 0.25 14.50
C VAL A 622 -3.29 0.45 14.08
N LEU A 623 -2.71 -0.54 13.41
CA LEU A 623 -1.47 -0.38 12.65
C LEU A 623 -1.80 -0.44 11.16
N ALA A 624 -1.81 0.73 10.53
CA ALA A 624 -1.94 0.88 9.09
C ALA A 624 -0.55 0.82 8.45
N PHE A 625 -0.09 -0.40 8.14
CA PHE A 625 1.14 -0.60 7.37
C PHE A 625 0.81 -0.65 5.87
N GLN A 626 1.13 0.41 5.14
CA GLN A 626 0.92 0.48 3.70
C GLN A 626 2.12 -0.16 2.99
N ASN A 627 1.95 -1.36 2.42
CA ASN A 627 3.03 -2.09 1.74
C ASN A 627 3.31 -1.59 0.32
N SER A 628 2.37 -0.87 -0.31
CA SER A 628 2.53 -0.38 -1.68
C SER A 628 3.36 0.91 -1.70
N VAL A 629 4.38 0.91 -2.56
CA VAL A 629 5.16 2.09 -2.93
C VAL A 629 4.22 3.08 -3.59
N ASP A 630 3.92 4.16 -2.87
CA ASP A 630 3.31 5.41 -3.33
C ASP A 630 1.96 5.38 -4.08
N THR A 631 1.06 6.26 -3.66
CA THR A 631 -0.05 6.79 -4.47
C THR A 631 0.45 7.82 -5.50
N ASP A 632 1.76 8.10 -5.53
CA ASP A 632 2.38 9.01 -6.50
C ASP A 632 2.29 8.40 -7.90
N ILE A 633 1.54 9.09 -8.75
CA ILE A 633 1.36 8.74 -10.15
C ILE A 633 2.28 9.56 -11.03
N GLU A 634 2.75 8.96 -12.11
CA GLU A 634 3.51 9.68 -13.13
C GLU A 634 2.64 9.96 -14.34
N ILE A 635 2.63 11.21 -14.79
CA ILE A 635 1.97 11.62 -16.01
C ILE A 635 3.01 12.35 -16.86
N PRO A 636 3.30 11.88 -18.10
CA PRO A 636 4.25 12.55 -18.97
C PRO A 636 3.93 14.04 -19.14
N GLY A 637 4.91 14.90 -18.86
CA GLY A 637 4.76 16.35 -18.98
C GLY A 637 4.10 17.06 -17.79
N LEU A 638 3.71 16.33 -16.74
CA LEU A 638 3.20 16.91 -15.49
C LEU A 638 4.01 16.43 -14.28
N ARG A 639 4.34 17.35 -13.37
CA ARG A 639 4.72 16.97 -12.02
C ARG A 639 3.46 16.74 -11.21
N VAL A 640 3.32 15.56 -10.62
CA VAL A 640 2.16 15.19 -9.81
C VAL A 640 2.55 14.98 -8.36
N GLU A 641 1.76 15.51 -7.44
CA GLU A 641 1.89 15.27 -6.00
C GLU A 641 0.54 14.85 -5.44
N VAL A 642 0.48 13.66 -4.84
CA VAL A 642 -0.75 13.16 -4.21
C VAL A 642 -0.69 13.42 -2.71
N ALA A 643 -1.72 14.09 -2.20
CA ALA A 643 -1.86 14.40 -0.79
C ALA A 643 -3.17 13.82 -0.25
N ASP A 644 -3.04 12.98 0.78
CA ASP A 644 -4.19 12.55 1.57
C ASP A 644 -4.68 13.72 2.42
N LEU A 645 -5.89 14.18 2.13
CA LEU A 645 -6.53 15.21 2.92
C LEU A 645 -7.30 14.54 4.06
N ALA A 646 -6.61 14.15 5.13
CA ALA A 646 -7.27 13.51 6.27
C ALA A 646 -8.43 14.42 6.76
N PRO A 647 -9.69 13.97 6.73
CA PRO A 647 -10.78 14.73 7.32
C PRO A 647 -10.52 14.85 8.84
N PRO A 648 -11.09 15.85 9.52
CA PRO A 648 -10.97 16.00 10.97
C PRO A 648 -11.83 14.95 11.72
N LEU A 649 -11.75 13.70 11.29
CA LEU A 649 -12.55 12.58 11.74
C LEU A 649 -11.62 11.40 11.97
N SER A 650 -11.89 10.62 13.01
CA SER A 650 -11.17 9.37 13.28
C SER A 650 -12.14 8.22 13.53
N ARG A 651 -11.81 7.08 12.92
CA ARG A 651 -12.54 5.80 13.08
C ARG A 651 -12.11 5.03 14.31
N SER A 652 -10.95 5.37 14.87
CA SER A 652 -10.31 4.65 15.97
C SER A 652 -9.73 5.63 16.99
N GLU A 653 -9.25 5.11 18.11
CA GLU A 653 -8.60 5.95 19.11
C GLU A 653 -7.22 6.39 18.65
N LEU A 654 -6.43 5.44 18.16
CA LEU A 654 -5.10 5.63 17.62
C LEU A 654 -4.91 4.72 16.40
N CYS A 655 -4.52 5.30 15.28
CA CYS A 655 -4.13 4.61 14.06
C CYS A 655 -2.71 5.03 13.66
N PHE A 656 -1.74 4.18 13.97
CA PHE A 656 -0.35 4.38 13.59
C PHE A 656 -0.14 3.95 12.15
N GLY A 657 0.42 4.84 11.34
CA GLY A 657 0.62 4.64 9.92
C GLY A 657 2.09 4.65 9.53
N LEU A 658 2.50 3.65 8.75
CA LEU A 658 3.81 3.60 8.08
C LEU A 658 3.60 3.35 6.58
N ALA A 659 4.18 4.21 5.74
CA ALA A 659 4.16 4.07 4.29
C ALA A 659 5.58 4.26 3.72
N PRO A 660 6.16 3.26 3.03
CA PRO A 660 7.46 3.39 2.40
C PRO A 660 7.38 4.41 1.27
N ARG A 661 8.34 5.32 1.22
CA ARG A 661 8.50 6.25 0.09
C ARG A 661 9.15 5.54 -1.09
N ARG A 662 8.93 5.98 -2.32
CA ARG A 662 9.60 5.41 -3.49
C ARG A 662 11.12 5.42 -3.41
N ASP A 663 11.68 6.52 -2.93
CA ASP A 663 13.11 6.61 -2.62
C ASP A 663 13.38 6.04 -1.22
N PRO A 664 14.09 4.89 -1.11
CA PRO A 664 14.40 4.27 0.18
C PRO A 664 15.20 5.18 1.11
N ALA A 665 16.03 6.08 0.58
CA ALA A 665 16.80 7.03 1.39
C ALA A 665 15.91 8.02 2.14
N LYS A 666 14.68 8.27 1.65
CA LYS A 666 13.68 9.11 2.33
C LYS A 666 12.89 8.35 3.40
N GLY A 667 13.10 7.04 3.54
CA GLY A 667 12.53 6.20 4.59
C GLY A 667 11.02 5.98 4.49
N TYR A 668 10.32 6.06 5.62
CA TYR A 668 8.87 5.94 5.72
C TYR A 668 8.22 7.31 5.97
N ARG A 669 7.12 7.59 5.28
CA ARG A 669 6.14 8.58 5.75
C ARG A 669 5.38 7.96 6.91
N THR A 670 5.31 8.66 8.04
CA THR A 670 4.58 8.20 9.21
C THR A 670 3.41 9.12 9.51
N PHE A 671 2.37 8.58 10.11
CA PHE A 671 1.24 9.37 10.59
C PHE A 671 0.60 8.72 11.80
N LEU A 672 -0.11 9.52 12.59
CA LEU A 672 -1.01 9.04 13.63
C LEU A 672 -2.33 9.76 13.47
N GLU A 673 -3.38 9.02 13.11
CA GLU A 673 -4.76 9.49 13.23
C GLU A 673 -5.23 9.20 14.66
N PHE A 674 -5.81 10.19 15.33
CA PHE A 674 -6.23 10.06 16.72
C PHE A 674 -7.57 10.74 16.99
N SER A 675 -8.26 10.31 18.04
CA SER A 675 -9.48 10.98 18.49
C SER A 675 -9.17 12.22 19.33
N THR A 676 -9.67 13.37 18.92
CA THR A 676 -9.55 14.64 19.65
C THR A 676 -10.36 14.68 20.95
N ASP A 677 -11.22 13.68 21.17
CA ASP A 677 -11.90 13.49 22.46
C ASP A 677 -10.94 13.04 23.56
N LEU A 678 -9.80 12.45 23.18
CA LEU A 678 -8.88 11.76 24.08
C LEU A 678 -7.49 12.41 24.13
N TRP A 679 -6.96 12.87 22.98
CA TRP A 679 -5.62 13.44 22.89
C TRP A 679 -5.60 14.84 22.27
N ASP A 680 -4.63 15.64 22.72
CA ASP A 680 -4.18 16.86 22.08
C ASP A 680 -3.22 16.56 20.92
N HIS A 681 -3.17 17.48 19.96
CA HIS A 681 -2.27 17.39 18.81
C HIS A 681 -0.80 17.23 19.22
N THR A 682 -0.35 17.96 20.24
CA THR A 682 1.02 17.86 20.76
C THR A 682 1.30 16.49 21.35
N THR A 683 0.40 15.95 22.17
CA THR A 683 0.55 14.61 22.75
C THR A 683 0.57 13.54 21.67
N ALA A 684 -0.30 13.63 20.66
CA ALA A 684 -0.30 12.71 19.53
C ALA A 684 1.02 12.78 18.72
N HIS A 685 1.56 13.98 18.49
CA HIS A 685 2.86 14.15 17.84
C HIS A 685 3.99 13.47 18.62
N ASP A 686 3.99 13.62 19.95
CA ASP A 686 4.99 12.99 20.82
C ASP A 686 4.85 11.47 20.86
N LEU A 687 3.62 10.94 20.83
CA LEU A 687 3.35 9.51 20.70
C LEU A 687 3.88 8.95 19.38
N LEU A 688 3.63 9.64 18.26
CA LEU A 688 4.15 9.23 16.95
C LEU A 688 5.68 9.24 16.93
N SER A 689 6.29 10.30 17.45
CA SER A 689 7.76 10.44 17.52
C SER A 689 8.38 9.35 18.39
N SER A 690 7.78 9.08 19.55
CA SER A 690 8.25 8.03 20.47
C SER A 690 8.15 6.64 19.85
N TYR A 691 7.08 6.35 19.11
CA TYR A 691 6.96 5.10 18.37
C TYR A 691 8.05 4.98 17.30
N THR A 692 8.34 6.04 16.54
CA THR A 692 9.42 6.02 15.55
C THR A 692 10.80 5.82 16.17
N ASP A 693 11.04 6.36 17.36
CA ASP A 693 12.28 6.15 18.11
C ASP A 693 12.42 4.69 18.58
N VAL A 694 11.32 4.09 19.10
CA VAL A 694 11.30 2.68 19.47
C VAL A 694 11.55 1.80 18.26
N LEU A 695 10.94 2.09 17.11
CA LEU A 695 11.18 1.35 15.87
C LEU A 695 12.65 1.43 15.42
N ALA A 696 13.26 2.62 15.53
CA ALA A 696 14.66 2.84 15.21
C ALA A 696 15.58 2.02 16.14
N GLU A 697 15.37 2.09 17.45
CA GLU A 697 16.19 1.35 18.42
C GLU A 697 16.02 -0.17 18.29
N PHE A 698 14.77 -0.62 18.16
CA PHE A 698 14.40 -2.03 17.98
C PHE A 698 15.10 -2.66 16.77
N SER A 699 15.14 -1.93 15.65
CA SER A 699 15.71 -2.42 14.39
C SER A 699 17.23 -2.27 14.31
N ALA A 700 17.79 -1.25 14.96
CA ALA A 700 19.24 -1.02 14.99
C ALA A 700 20.00 -1.99 15.92
N ARG A 701 19.32 -2.57 16.92
CA ARG A 701 19.92 -3.48 17.90
C ARG A 701 19.09 -4.77 18.03
N PRO A 702 18.97 -5.57 16.97
CA PRO A 702 18.05 -6.70 16.92
C PRO A 702 18.37 -7.80 17.93
N ASP A 703 19.62 -7.93 18.36
CA ASP A 703 20.05 -8.95 19.32
C ASP A 703 19.90 -8.52 20.80
N ARG A 704 19.35 -7.32 21.07
CA ARG A 704 19.10 -6.88 22.44
C ARG A 704 17.84 -7.53 23.03
N PRO A 705 17.85 -7.88 24.32
CA PRO A 705 16.65 -8.33 25.03
C PRO A 705 15.55 -7.25 25.04
N VAL A 706 14.31 -7.66 24.81
CA VAL A 706 13.15 -6.75 24.77
C VAL A 706 12.98 -5.97 26.07
N ARG A 707 13.32 -6.56 27.23
CA ARG A 707 13.26 -5.86 28.53
C ARG A 707 14.06 -4.56 28.59
N GLU A 708 15.11 -4.42 27.78
CA GLU A 708 15.93 -3.20 27.76
C GLU A 708 15.19 -2.02 27.09
N LEU A 709 14.24 -2.29 26.21
CA LEU A 709 13.43 -1.27 25.53
C LEU A 709 12.23 -0.78 26.35
N LEU A 710 11.80 -1.56 27.36
CA LEU A 710 10.66 -1.21 28.21
C LEU A 710 10.99 -0.13 29.25
N GLY A 711 12.27 0.11 29.56
CA GLY A 711 12.71 1.07 30.58
C GLY A 711 12.25 0.73 32.01
N GLU A 712 12.50 1.63 32.97
CA GLU A 712 11.87 1.53 34.29
C GLU A 712 10.38 1.89 34.15
N ARG A 713 9.49 0.94 34.51
CA ARG A 713 8.02 1.10 34.40
C ARG A 713 7.59 2.42 35.07
N PRO A 714 6.75 3.27 34.44
CA PRO A 714 6.17 4.42 35.12
C PRO A 714 5.42 3.91 36.36
N SER A 715 5.81 4.37 37.55
CA SER A 715 5.09 4.03 38.78
C SER A 715 3.66 4.57 38.65
N GLN A 716 2.68 3.69 38.46
CA GLN A 716 1.28 4.07 38.59
C GLN A 716 1.05 4.52 40.03
N GLY A 717 0.87 5.82 40.23
CA GLY A 717 0.33 6.35 41.48
C GLY A 717 -1.07 5.77 41.72
N PRO A 718 -1.44 5.41 42.96
CA PRO A 718 -2.70 4.72 43.21
C PRO A 718 -3.89 5.56 42.74
N PRO A 719 -4.93 4.94 42.15
CA PRO A 719 -6.12 5.64 41.72
C PRO A 719 -6.79 6.28 42.94
N GLY A 720 -6.91 7.61 42.91
CA GLY A 720 -7.55 8.40 43.96
C GLY A 720 -8.95 7.86 44.24
N HIS A 721 -9.08 7.10 45.33
CA HIS A 721 -10.37 6.72 45.87
C HIS A 721 -11.05 7.99 46.36
N GLY A 722 -12.07 8.43 45.62
CA GLY A 722 -13.04 9.38 46.12
C GLY A 722 -13.69 8.80 47.37
N SER A 723 -13.28 9.26 48.55
CA SER A 723 -13.92 8.90 49.80
C SER A 723 -15.32 9.53 49.83
N GLY A 724 -16.34 8.73 49.52
CA GLY A 724 -17.71 9.00 49.90
C GLY A 724 -17.81 9.00 51.43
N GLY A 725 -17.85 10.19 52.02
CA GLY A 725 -18.12 10.38 53.44
C GLY A 725 -19.63 10.30 53.70
N SER A 726 -20.05 9.27 54.45
CA SER A 726 -21.41 9.11 54.95
C SER A 726 -21.79 10.23 55.93
N ALA A 727 -23.02 10.72 55.80
CA ALA A 727 -23.65 11.60 56.79
C ALA A 727 -23.83 10.91 58.15
N GLY A 728 -23.52 11.63 59.23
CA GLY A 728 -23.77 11.21 60.62
C GLY A 728 -23.37 12.26 61.65
N ASP A 729 -24.38 12.96 62.17
CA ASP A 729 -24.53 13.66 63.46
C ASP A 729 -23.65 14.85 63.90
N ALA A 730 -24.36 16.00 63.95
CA ALA A 730 -24.35 17.16 64.86
C ALA A 730 -23.29 17.33 65.99
N ILE A 731 -22.84 18.59 66.20
CA ILE A 731 -23.12 19.44 67.39
C ILE A 731 -22.38 20.81 67.28
N ALA A 732 -23.17 21.90 67.48
CA ALA A 732 -22.90 23.26 68.03
C ALA A 732 -21.62 24.09 67.68
N GLY A 733 -21.84 25.38 67.36
CA GLY A 733 -20.83 26.46 67.14
C GLY A 733 -20.18 27.04 68.42
N PRO A 734 -19.70 28.32 68.50
CA PRO A 734 -19.95 29.49 67.61
C PRO A 734 -18.72 30.40 67.27
N ASP A 735 -19.03 31.54 66.61
CA ASP A 735 -18.31 32.85 66.56
C ASP A 735 -17.39 33.26 65.37
N ARG A 736 -18.03 33.93 64.37
CA ARG A 736 -17.78 35.22 63.64
C ARG A 736 -16.44 36.02 63.81
N PRO A 737 -16.14 37.06 62.97
CA PRO A 737 -16.54 37.42 61.58
C PRO A 737 -15.45 38.08 60.66
N GLY A 738 -15.75 38.30 59.37
CA GLY A 738 -15.30 39.48 58.57
C GLY A 738 -14.23 39.25 57.48
N GLY A 739 -14.56 39.29 56.19
CA GLY A 739 -14.38 40.49 55.34
C GLY A 739 -13.82 40.12 53.93
N PRO A 740 -13.93 40.96 52.89
CA PRO A 740 -14.43 40.56 51.56
C PRO A 740 -13.38 40.34 50.46
N SER A 741 -13.79 39.62 49.40
CA SER A 741 -13.15 39.57 48.07
C SER A 741 -13.06 40.94 47.40
N PRO A 742 -12.17 41.09 46.40
CA PRO A 742 -12.71 41.47 45.10
C PRO A 742 -12.09 40.73 43.90
N SER A 743 -12.99 40.41 42.96
CA SER A 743 -12.77 40.19 41.53
C SER A 743 -12.10 41.39 40.86
N GLN A 744 -11.24 41.15 39.85
CA GLN A 744 -11.11 42.05 38.71
C GLN A 744 -10.64 41.32 37.44
N SER A 745 -11.40 41.56 36.39
CA SER A 745 -11.28 41.14 35.00
C SER A 745 -10.44 42.12 34.18
N LEU A 746 -9.54 41.58 33.33
CA LEU A 746 -9.15 41.98 31.94
C LEU A 746 -8.75 43.45 31.64
N PRO A 747 -7.79 43.74 30.71
CA PRO A 747 -8.02 43.50 29.28
C PRO A 747 -6.81 43.20 28.35
N ASN A 748 -7.23 42.78 27.16
CA ASN A 748 -6.55 42.52 25.89
C ASN A 748 -5.96 43.79 25.22
N THR A 749 -4.73 43.71 24.70
CA THR A 749 -4.08 44.52 23.62
C THR A 749 -2.76 43.80 23.27
N GLY A 750 -2.24 43.62 22.05
CA GLY A 750 -2.49 44.07 20.69
C GLY A 750 -1.31 43.56 19.81
N LYS A 751 -1.51 43.48 18.50
CA LYS A 751 -0.54 43.06 17.45
C LYS A 751 0.72 43.97 17.36
N ALA A 752 1.88 43.41 16.95
CA ALA A 752 2.65 43.74 15.73
C ALA A 752 4.19 43.52 15.82
N ASP A 753 4.70 42.82 14.80
CA ASP A 753 5.96 42.95 14.02
C ASP A 753 7.37 42.56 14.54
N ALA A 754 7.93 41.59 13.79
CA ALA A 754 9.22 41.52 13.07
C ALA A 754 10.59 41.61 13.78
N VAL A 755 11.40 40.54 13.63
CA VAL A 755 12.62 40.46 12.77
C VAL A 755 12.70 39.04 12.21
#